data_AF-G5IKZ3-F1
#
_entry.id   AF-G5IKZ3-F1
#
_cell.length_a   1.000
_cell.length_b   1.000
_cell.length_c   1.000
_cell.angle_alpha   90.00
_cell.angle_beta   90.00
_cell.angle_gamma   90.00
#
_symmetry.space_group_name_H-M   'P 1'
#
loop_
_entity.id
_entity.type
_entity.pdbx_description
1 polymer ?
#
loop_
_entity_poly.entity_id
_entity_poly.type
_entity_poly.pdbx_seq_one_letter_code
_entity_poly.pdbx_strand_id
1 'polypeptide(L)'
;MQKNKKRCTGLCSAVLVAVVVAAALPMTAFTASAESVLNCHHEHDDSCYEKNGVATSMEAQKLVCLHEHDESCYEEVLEEAVSVASPTDAQPELINLLDNIQTGAEYLAGEIDTWANGNGIKTAVDGDTVVVTGTASASTQLKLVIPKGVTVEWRASLTGSDIYVVSIEVTSEENTVFHMANGVIASTSTRENSAALFSNNQETDIIVSGGRITGGNNDVFEEDSYGIRTPVRNNITISGGIISGGSGNGNYGLSSNGGHIKMTKGTITGGSGVNCALYCNSCTVELSGGTINGGSEGSLGINNYYSSLIITGGKVINAGGAAIYSTYINLNTGVIDISGSGMVFGRDTKNTGSTIIQEGGVTVLPTLSGNGTVITWTGDKTEYKSGSSEDVSVLPATAKAVWSKNSGKDGISYEVGGLNKGFIEVPGVTVKAAEKTLESIAVTAKPAKTVYVEGETFDGTGMVVTAAYTDGSKEAVTGYTVSPSGVLTVKDTSVTITYTEGGTAKTAVQAITVNKAGDSGNTGGGSDGSGSGSGGSGGGSGSGSGGSGGGSGGSGGGSGHLASNGGGLKVSLPKNYTGGTKIINNVKVPSYVEEVIWKAMEGGRWRLGRADGSEYVNTWVAAYNPYADLSIGQQAFDWFLFDGEGFMVTDWYTDGTGNTYYLNPVSDNTKGRMVTGWNVIDGKSYYFNEEPDGTRGKLYRNTMTPDGYHVNANGVWDGKGKQE
;
A
#
# COMPACT_ATOMS: atom_id res chain seq x y z
N MET A 1 2.63 49.91 54.51
CA MET A 1 2.96 51.35 54.37
C MET A 1 2.88 51.75 52.89
N GLN A 2 2.96 53.06 52.59
CA GLN A 2 3.28 53.75 51.32
C GLN A 2 3.50 52.89 50.03
N LYS A 3 2.82 53.17 48.90
CA LYS A 3 3.11 54.22 47.86
C LYS A 3 4.46 54.00 47.13
N ASN A 4 4.65 54.25 45.82
CA ASN A 4 3.82 54.99 44.85
C ASN A 4 4.15 54.68 43.36
N LYS A 5 3.14 54.90 42.51
CA LYS A 5 3.14 55.31 41.07
C LYS A 5 4.47 55.62 40.34
N LYS A 6 4.47 55.33 39.04
CA LYS A 6 4.78 56.34 37.98
C LYS A 6 3.79 56.22 36.80
N ARG A 7 3.56 57.34 36.09
CA ARG A 7 2.74 57.48 34.86
C ARG A 7 3.67 57.77 33.67
N CYS A 8 3.18 57.52 32.45
CA CYS A 8 3.35 58.44 31.31
C CYS A 8 2.11 58.36 30.39
N THR A 9 1.93 59.35 29.51
CA THR A 9 0.68 59.61 28.75
C THR A 9 0.91 60.38 27.45
N GLY A 10 0.20 60.01 26.38
CA GLY A 10 -0.05 60.79 25.15
C GLY A 10 -1.16 60.09 24.34
N LEU A 11 -2.28 60.72 23.97
CA LEU A 11 -2.47 61.82 23.00
C LEU A 11 -2.20 61.33 21.56
N CYS A 12 -3.20 60.87 20.80
CA CYS A 12 -4.35 61.56 20.18
C CYS A 12 -4.00 62.32 18.89
N SER A 13 -4.67 62.00 17.76
CA SER A 13 -5.54 62.94 17.02
C SER A 13 -6.11 62.38 15.70
N ALA A 14 -7.16 63.06 15.21
CA ALA A 14 -7.71 63.09 13.84
C ALA A 14 -8.60 61.91 13.36
N VAL A 15 -9.72 62.16 12.65
CA VAL A 15 -10.49 63.42 12.50
C VAL A 15 -11.98 63.09 12.29
N LEU A 16 -12.86 64.02 12.65
CA LEU A 16 -14.32 63.90 12.48
C LEU A 16 -14.77 64.52 11.15
N VAL A 17 -15.65 63.84 10.41
CA VAL A 17 -16.56 64.48 9.44
C VAL A 17 -17.95 63.89 9.63
N ALA A 18 -18.95 64.77 9.75
CA ALA A 18 -20.36 64.39 9.80
C ALA A 18 -21.16 65.33 8.90
N VAL A 19 -22.16 64.78 8.21
CA VAL A 19 -23.21 65.54 7.52
C VAL A 19 -24.54 64.92 7.92
N VAL A 20 -25.50 65.74 8.31
CA VAL A 20 -26.81 65.33 8.83
C VAL A 20 -27.90 65.84 7.90
N VAL A 21 -28.78 64.95 7.46
CA VAL A 21 -30.17 65.26 7.12
C VAL A 21 -31.03 64.13 7.70
N ALA A 22 -32.16 64.46 8.32
CA ALA A 22 -33.02 63.50 9.00
C ALA A 22 -34.42 63.43 8.38
N ALA A 23 -34.98 62.22 8.38
CA ALA A 23 -36.42 61.93 8.28
C ALA A 23 -36.70 60.80 9.29
N ALA A 24 -37.93 60.71 9.81
CA ALA A 24 -38.21 59.95 11.03
C ALA A 24 -39.39 58.96 10.89
N LEU A 25 -39.61 58.20 11.98
CA LEU A 25 -40.69 57.26 12.29
C LEU A 25 -40.37 55.76 12.03
N PRO A 26 -40.98 54.82 12.80
CA PRO A 26 -40.20 53.76 13.44
C PRO A 26 -40.39 52.35 12.86
N MET A 27 -39.43 51.46 13.19
CA MET A 27 -39.61 50.02 13.09
C MET A 27 -40.47 49.48 14.23
N THR A 28 -41.25 48.44 13.96
CA THR A 28 -41.68 47.46 14.97
C THR A 28 -40.98 46.14 14.65
N ALA A 29 -40.30 45.55 15.64
CA ALA A 29 -39.64 44.27 15.50
C ALA A 29 -40.53 43.16 16.08
N PHE A 30 -40.73 42.09 15.32
CA PHE A 30 -41.29 40.85 15.85
C PHE A 30 -40.16 39.90 16.25
N THR A 31 -40.23 39.39 17.47
CA THR A 31 -39.40 38.29 17.96
C THR A 31 -40.31 37.20 18.48
N ALA A 32 -40.19 35.99 17.95
CA ALA A 32 -40.92 34.82 18.42
C ALA A 32 -39.95 33.66 18.62
N SER A 33 -39.73 33.27 19.88
CA SER A 33 -39.15 31.99 20.24
C SER A 33 -40.28 31.04 20.69
N ALA A 34 -40.12 29.76 20.43
CA ALA A 34 -41.07 28.72 20.84
C ALA A 34 -40.30 27.53 21.44
N GLU A 35 -39.92 27.65 22.72
CA GLU A 35 -39.48 26.50 23.50
C GLU A 35 -40.71 25.79 24.09
N SER A 36 -40.80 24.48 23.89
CA SER A 36 -41.91 23.66 24.38
C SER A 36 -41.74 23.33 25.86
N VAL A 37 -42.44 24.05 26.75
CA VAL A 37 -42.44 23.76 28.19
C VAL A 37 -43.50 22.72 28.55
N LEU A 38 -43.05 21.58 29.07
CA LEU A 38 -43.91 20.54 29.64
C LEU A 38 -44.25 20.90 31.10
N ASN A 39 -45.46 21.40 31.34
CA ASN A 39 -45.91 21.75 32.69
C ASN A 39 -46.43 20.51 33.45
N CYS A 40 -45.62 20.00 34.39
CA CYS A 40 -46.12 19.27 35.56
C CYS A 40 -46.38 20.28 36.69
N HIS A 41 -47.49 20.14 37.42
CA HIS A 41 -47.83 21.01 38.55
C HIS A 41 -47.86 20.20 39.85
N HIS A 42 -47.18 20.71 40.88
CA HIS A 42 -47.25 20.22 42.25
C HIS A 42 -47.03 21.39 43.20
N GLU A 43 -47.70 21.39 44.35
CA GLU A 43 -47.59 22.47 45.33
C GLU A 43 -46.40 22.21 46.27
N HIS A 44 -45.62 23.25 46.57
CA HIS A 44 -44.48 23.16 47.50
C HIS A 44 -44.92 23.57 48.92
N ASP A 45 -44.56 22.76 49.92
CA ASP A 45 -44.67 23.10 51.35
C ASP A 45 -43.29 23.58 51.90
N ASP A 46 -43.30 24.32 53.01
CA ASP A 46 -42.24 25.27 53.40
C ASP A 46 -40.92 24.63 53.90
N SER A 47 -39.95 24.37 53.00
CA SER A 47 -38.60 23.96 53.42
C SER A 47 -37.42 24.33 52.49
N CYS A 48 -37.24 25.62 52.17
CA CYS A 48 -35.97 26.14 51.60
C CYS A 48 -35.63 27.55 52.11
N TYR A 49 -34.36 27.84 52.37
CA TYR A 49 -33.86 29.17 52.77
C TYR A 49 -32.51 29.50 52.13
N GLU A 50 -32.30 30.77 51.76
CA GLU A 50 -31.01 31.26 51.27
C GLU A 50 -30.04 31.59 52.42
N LYS A 51 -28.72 31.53 52.15
CA LYS A 51 -27.71 32.04 53.09
C LYS A 51 -26.47 32.63 52.41
N ASN A 52 -26.60 33.91 52.05
CA ASN A 52 -25.59 34.99 51.98
C ASN A 52 -24.10 34.64 51.78
N GLY A 53 -23.36 35.35 50.91
CA GLY A 53 -23.77 36.54 50.16
C GLY A 53 -22.63 37.53 49.89
N VAL A 54 -21.59 37.11 49.16
CA VAL A 54 -20.60 38.02 48.55
C VAL A 54 -20.21 37.49 47.16
N ALA A 55 -20.93 37.93 46.13
CA ALA A 55 -20.57 37.71 44.74
C ALA A 55 -21.03 38.92 43.90
N THR A 56 -20.16 39.42 43.04
CA THR A 56 -20.47 40.48 42.06
C THR A 56 -20.07 39.98 40.68
N SER A 57 -20.86 40.33 39.66
CA SER A 57 -20.80 39.82 38.28
C SER A 57 -21.37 38.40 38.08
N MET A 58 -21.50 38.01 36.81
CA MET A 58 -22.50 37.06 36.32
C MET A 58 -22.16 35.58 36.59
N GLU A 59 -22.45 35.08 37.79
CA GLU A 59 -22.64 33.64 38.03
C GLU A 59 -23.44 33.39 39.33
N ALA A 60 -24.69 32.92 39.20
CA ALA A 60 -25.54 32.61 40.35
C ALA A 60 -26.50 31.44 40.09
N GLN A 61 -26.10 30.26 40.54
CA GLN A 61 -26.89 29.35 41.37
C GLN A 61 -28.25 28.85 40.82
N LYS A 62 -28.23 27.67 40.18
CA LYS A 62 -29.38 26.75 40.26
C LYS A 62 -29.50 26.22 41.69
N LEU A 63 -30.73 26.10 42.21
CA LEU A 63 -30.99 25.30 43.41
C LEU A 63 -30.63 23.82 43.12
N VAL A 64 -30.14 23.13 44.15
CA VAL A 64 -29.93 21.68 44.14
C VAL A 64 -30.84 21.08 45.20
N CYS A 65 -31.86 20.34 44.76
CA CYS A 65 -32.70 19.52 45.61
C CYS A 65 -32.31 18.06 45.40
N LEU A 66 -32.20 17.30 46.50
CA LEU A 66 -31.96 15.85 46.50
C LEU A 66 -33.16 15.19 47.16
N HIS A 67 -33.87 14.34 46.42
CA HIS A 67 -34.74 13.31 46.99
C HIS A 67 -34.68 12.06 46.11
N GLU A 68 -35.01 10.91 46.68
CA GLU A 68 -35.10 9.63 45.98
C GLU A 68 -36.53 9.41 45.47
N HIS A 69 -36.71 8.48 44.54
CA HIS A 69 -38.02 8.02 44.07
C HIS A 69 -38.32 6.63 44.63
N ASP A 70 -39.54 6.43 45.13
CA ASP A 70 -40.07 5.13 45.54
C ASP A 70 -41.53 4.98 45.05
N GLU A 71 -42.12 3.79 45.19
CA GLU A 71 -43.11 3.24 44.26
C GLU A 71 -44.54 3.85 44.22
N SER A 72 -45.13 3.76 43.01
CA SER A 72 -46.57 3.58 42.70
C SER A 72 -47.55 4.78 42.65
N CYS A 73 -48.21 4.95 41.50
CA CYS A 73 -49.67 5.13 41.29
C CYS A 73 -50.00 5.07 39.77
N TYR A 74 -51.28 4.96 39.39
CA TYR A 74 -51.73 4.48 38.06
C TYR A 74 -52.93 5.26 37.47
N GLU A 75 -53.29 4.92 36.22
CA GLU A 75 -54.21 5.64 35.33
C GLU A 75 -55.69 5.73 35.77
N GLU A 76 -56.40 6.70 35.20
CA GLU A 76 -57.84 6.60 34.90
C GLU A 76 -58.10 7.10 33.47
N VAL A 77 -58.87 6.35 32.68
CA VAL A 77 -59.24 6.64 31.29
C VAL A 77 -60.70 6.25 31.07
N LEU A 78 -61.50 7.15 30.48
CA LEU A 78 -62.69 6.91 29.62
C LEU A 78 -63.17 8.29 29.12
N GLU A 79 -62.94 8.65 27.85
CA GLU A 79 -63.94 8.58 26.76
C GLU A 79 -65.01 9.70 26.74
N GLU A 80 -64.71 10.81 26.07
CA GLU A 80 -65.63 11.39 25.07
C GLU A 80 -64.86 11.71 23.78
N ALA A 81 -65.29 11.14 22.66
CA ALA A 81 -64.58 11.23 21.39
C ALA A 81 -64.97 12.47 20.57
N VAL A 82 -64.28 13.60 20.80
CA VAL A 82 -64.32 14.74 19.86
C VAL A 82 -63.39 14.43 18.69
N SER A 83 -63.96 14.30 17.49
CA SER A 83 -63.20 14.03 16.26
C SER A 83 -62.34 15.24 15.86
N VAL A 84 -61.08 15.25 16.27
CA VAL A 84 -60.08 16.18 15.74
C VAL A 84 -59.88 15.87 14.26
N ALA A 85 -60.21 16.81 13.38
CA ALA A 85 -59.97 16.68 11.95
C ALA A 85 -58.46 16.56 11.65
N SER A 86 -58.10 15.99 10.51
CA SER A 86 -56.70 15.90 10.09
C SER A 86 -56.05 17.29 10.05
N PRO A 87 -54.74 17.41 10.37
CA PRO A 87 -54.02 18.69 10.37
C PRO A 87 -53.68 19.17 8.93
N THR A 88 -54.67 19.15 8.04
CA THR A 88 -54.58 19.54 6.63
C THR A 88 -55.22 20.91 6.34
N ASP A 89 -56.17 21.35 7.18
CA ASP A 89 -57.01 22.52 6.91
C ASP A 89 -56.79 23.69 7.89
N ALA A 90 -55.74 23.61 8.72
CA ALA A 90 -55.33 24.67 9.64
C ALA A 90 -53.95 25.23 9.24
N GLN A 91 -53.90 26.53 8.90
CA GLN A 91 -52.68 27.30 8.58
C GLN A 91 -51.93 26.88 7.29
N PRO A 92 -52.53 27.02 6.08
CA PRO A 92 -51.79 26.85 4.82
C PRO A 92 -50.60 27.81 4.67
N GLU A 93 -50.56 28.92 5.40
CA GLU A 93 -49.42 29.84 5.41
C GLU A 93 -48.24 29.34 6.28
N LEU A 94 -48.45 28.50 7.30
CA LEU A 94 -47.32 27.86 8.02
C LEU A 94 -46.70 26.72 7.21
N ILE A 95 -47.51 25.97 6.46
CA ILE A 95 -47.01 24.92 5.55
C ILE A 95 -46.15 25.56 4.46
N ASN A 96 -46.65 26.62 3.81
CA ASN A 96 -45.85 27.42 2.87
C ASN A 96 -44.59 28.05 3.50
N LEU A 97 -44.53 28.25 4.82
CA LEU A 97 -43.33 28.77 5.49
C LEU A 97 -42.27 27.68 5.72
N LEU A 98 -42.69 26.43 5.97
CA LEU A 98 -41.82 25.26 6.08
C LEU A 98 -41.24 24.87 4.71
N ASP A 99 -42.07 24.89 3.66
CA ASP A 99 -41.67 24.61 2.27
C ASP A 99 -40.69 25.65 1.67
N ASN A 100 -40.37 26.72 2.40
CA ASN A 100 -39.42 27.78 1.99
C ASN A 100 -38.16 27.85 2.87
N ILE A 101 -37.91 26.87 3.77
CA ILE A 101 -36.64 26.81 4.51
C ILE A 101 -35.57 26.14 3.63
N GLN A 102 -34.84 26.97 2.89
CA GLN A 102 -33.69 26.55 2.07
C GLN A 102 -32.68 25.77 2.91
N THR A 103 -32.32 24.55 2.46
CA THR A 103 -31.35 23.70 3.16
C THR A 103 -29.93 24.28 3.08
N GLY A 104 -29.04 23.82 3.95
CA GLY A 104 -27.62 24.25 3.91
C GLY A 104 -26.95 23.95 2.58
N ALA A 105 -27.28 22.82 1.94
CA ALA A 105 -26.77 22.47 0.62
C ALA A 105 -27.33 23.41 -0.47
N GLU A 106 -28.64 23.71 -0.47
CA GLU A 106 -29.23 24.67 -1.41
C GLU A 106 -28.73 26.10 -1.21
N TYR A 107 -28.43 26.51 0.01
CA TYR A 107 -27.83 27.81 0.30
C TYR A 107 -26.41 27.91 -0.29
N LEU A 108 -25.56 26.93 -0.01
CA LEU A 108 -24.20 26.86 -0.54
C LEU A 108 -24.18 26.74 -2.08
N ALA A 109 -25.12 25.99 -2.66
CA ALA A 109 -25.34 25.91 -4.10
C ALA A 109 -25.61 27.31 -4.71
N GLY A 110 -26.55 28.06 -4.10
CA GLY A 110 -26.88 29.43 -4.51
C GLY A 110 -25.70 30.40 -4.44
N GLU A 111 -24.88 30.34 -3.38
CA GLU A 111 -23.67 31.15 -3.25
C GLU A 111 -22.62 30.82 -4.33
N ILE A 112 -22.39 29.54 -4.62
CA ILE A 112 -21.43 29.10 -5.66
C ILE A 112 -21.91 29.51 -7.06
N ASP A 113 -23.19 29.35 -7.39
CA ASP A 113 -23.73 29.75 -8.70
C ASP A 113 -23.80 31.29 -8.84
N THR A 114 -24.00 32.02 -7.74
CA THR A 114 -23.91 33.50 -7.70
C THR A 114 -22.48 33.97 -7.93
N TRP A 115 -21.48 33.34 -7.31
CA TRP A 115 -20.06 33.57 -7.61
C TRP A 115 -19.72 33.21 -9.07
N ALA A 116 -20.29 32.11 -9.58
CA ALA A 116 -20.03 31.65 -10.94
C ALA A 116 -20.56 32.64 -11.98
N ASN A 117 -21.74 33.24 -11.76
CA ASN A 117 -22.32 34.28 -12.62
C ASN A 117 -22.31 33.90 -14.12
N GLY A 118 -22.57 32.62 -14.42
CA GLY A 118 -22.54 32.07 -15.79
C GLY A 118 -21.15 31.79 -16.39
N ASN A 119 -20.05 31.86 -15.62
CA ASN A 119 -18.68 31.66 -16.10
C ASN A 119 -18.36 30.25 -16.63
N GLY A 120 -19.25 29.27 -16.41
CA GLY A 120 -19.11 27.88 -16.85
C GLY A 120 -19.11 26.85 -15.71
N ILE A 121 -18.94 27.29 -14.45
CA ILE A 121 -19.25 26.48 -13.26
C ILE A 121 -20.78 26.42 -13.04
N LYS A 122 -21.27 25.29 -12.53
CA LYS A 122 -22.67 25.09 -12.12
C LYS A 122 -22.78 24.13 -10.93
N THR A 123 -23.74 24.35 -10.04
CA THR A 123 -24.08 23.38 -8.98
C THR A 123 -25.31 22.52 -9.29
N ALA A 124 -25.47 21.45 -8.51
CA ALA A 124 -26.71 20.71 -8.31
C ALA A 124 -26.72 20.18 -6.86
N VAL A 125 -27.90 20.00 -6.27
CA VAL A 125 -28.06 19.48 -4.90
C VAL A 125 -28.61 18.05 -4.93
N ASP A 126 -28.03 17.17 -4.11
CA ASP A 126 -28.45 15.79 -3.90
C ASP A 126 -28.39 15.47 -2.39
N GLY A 127 -29.52 15.69 -1.70
CA GLY A 127 -29.57 15.74 -0.23
C GLY A 127 -28.61 16.80 0.34
N ASP A 128 -27.79 16.41 1.32
CA ASP A 128 -26.76 17.28 1.90
C ASP A 128 -25.51 17.46 1.01
N THR A 129 -25.54 16.99 -0.25
CA THR A 129 -24.40 17.09 -1.19
C THR A 129 -24.61 18.19 -2.22
N VAL A 130 -23.64 19.10 -2.34
CA VAL A 130 -23.55 20.09 -3.41
C VAL A 130 -22.55 19.60 -4.46
N VAL A 131 -23.05 19.12 -5.60
CA VAL A 131 -22.23 18.61 -6.70
C VAL A 131 -21.85 19.76 -7.63
N VAL A 132 -20.56 20.15 -7.61
CA VAL A 132 -20.03 21.26 -8.41
C VAL A 132 -19.47 20.73 -9.73
N THR A 133 -19.96 21.25 -10.85
CA THR A 133 -19.67 20.77 -12.22
C THR A 133 -19.29 21.90 -13.17
N GLY A 134 -18.90 21.55 -14.40
CA GLY A 134 -18.61 22.52 -15.46
C GLY A 134 -17.12 22.83 -15.65
N THR A 135 -16.81 23.93 -16.32
CA THR A 135 -15.42 24.34 -16.61
C THR A 135 -15.33 25.85 -16.76
N ALA A 136 -14.38 26.48 -16.07
CA ALA A 136 -14.19 27.93 -16.10
C ALA A 136 -12.73 28.34 -15.80
N SER A 137 -12.43 29.60 -16.10
CA SER A 137 -11.23 30.30 -15.60
C SER A 137 -11.65 31.55 -14.84
N ALA A 138 -11.02 31.85 -13.70
CA ALA A 138 -11.38 32.99 -12.85
C ALA A 138 -10.16 33.79 -12.36
N SER A 139 -10.32 35.11 -12.24
CA SER A 139 -9.30 36.01 -11.66
C SER A 139 -9.56 36.36 -10.19
N THR A 140 -10.53 35.70 -9.56
CA THR A 140 -11.00 35.92 -8.19
C THR A 140 -11.25 34.57 -7.51
N GLN A 141 -10.83 34.43 -6.25
CA GLN A 141 -11.03 33.20 -5.50
C GLN A 141 -12.52 32.80 -5.36
N LEU A 142 -12.82 31.49 -5.42
CA LEU A 142 -14.08 30.95 -4.91
C LEU A 142 -13.98 30.79 -3.39
N LYS A 143 -14.97 31.32 -2.66
CA LYS A 143 -15.10 31.14 -1.21
C LYS A 143 -16.19 30.12 -0.90
N LEU A 144 -15.90 29.19 0.00
CA LEU A 144 -16.83 28.17 0.46
C LEU A 144 -17.01 28.30 1.98
N VAL A 145 -18.21 28.67 2.40
CA VAL A 145 -18.67 28.61 3.79
C VAL A 145 -19.57 27.39 3.89
N ILE A 146 -18.99 26.22 4.19
CA ILE A 146 -19.71 24.94 4.11
C ILE A 146 -20.59 24.77 5.36
N PRO A 147 -21.93 24.64 5.25
CA PRO A 147 -22.80 24.46 6.42
C PRO A 147 -22.69 23.06 7.04
N LYS A 148 -23.19 22.92 8.28
CA LYS A 148 -23.13 21.68 9.06
C LYS A 148 -23.65 20.46 8.30
N GLY A 149 -22.85 19.40 8.22
CA GLY A 149 -23.19 18.16 7.52
C GLY A 149 -23.10 18.21 5.99
N VAL A 150 -22.89 19.38 5.38
CA VAL A 150 -22.88 19.53 3.93
C VAL A 150 -21.57 19.02 3.32
N THR A 151 -21.70 18.27 2.22
CA THR A 151 -20.58 17.79 1.41
C THR A 151 -20.50 18.54 0.08
N VAL A 152 -19.35 19.14 -0.23
CA VAL A 152 -19.07 19.69 -1.57
C VAL A 152 -18.40 18.62 -2.43
N GLU A 153 -19.11 18.05 -3.40
CA GLU A 153 -18.50 17.10 -4.35
C GLU A 153 -17.98 17.83 -5.60
N TRP A 154 -16.66 17.93 -5.72
CA TRP A 154 -16.00 18.66 -6.79
C TRP A 154 -15.72 17.79 -8.03
N ARG A 155 -16.52 18.02 -9.08
CA ARG A 155 -16.38 17.42 -10.42
C ARG A 155 -16.02 18.46 -11.51
N ALA A 156 -16.00 19.75 -11.19
CA ALA A 156 -15.71 20.83 -12.12
C ALA A 156 -14.21 20.99 -12.45
N SER A 157 -13.90 21.69 -13.54
CA SER A 157 -12.53 22.09 -13.91
C SER A 157 -12.36 23.61 -13.79
N LEU A 158 -11.72 24.08 -12.72
CA LEU A 158 -11.48 25.51 -12.47
C LEU A 158 -9.99 25.84 -12.51
N THR A 159 -9.64 26.85 -13.32
CA THR A 159 -8.29 27.45 -13.35
C THR A 159 -8.35 28.87 -12.78
N GLY A 160 -7.59 29.17 -11.72
CA GLY A 160 -7.64 30.47 -11.04
C GLY A 160 -6.30 31.20 -10.94
N SER A 161 -6.32 32.53 -11.06
CA SER A 161 -5.12 33.39 -10.95
C SER A 161 -5.09 34.28 -9.69
N ASP A 162 -6.01 34.11 -8.77
CA ASP A 162 -5.98 34.78 -7.45
C ASP A 162 -5.03 34.03 -6.50
N ILE A 163 -4.86 34.48 -5.25
CA ILE A 163 -3.99 33.79 -4.27
C ILE A 163 -4.54 32.40 -3.94
N TYR A 164 -5.86 32.24 -3.80
CA TYR A 164 -6.50 30.95 -3.63
C TYR A 164 -7.44 30.70 -4.80
N VAL A 165 -7.46 29.50 -5.39
CA VAL A 165 -8.46 29.18 -6.44
C VAL A 165 -9.78 28.80 -5.79
N VAL A 166 -9.72 27.90 -4.81
CA VAL A 166 -10.81 27.57 -3.88
C VAL A 166 -10.33 27.78 -2.44
N SER A 167 -11.11 28.52 -1.65
CA SER A 167 -10.83 28.86 -0.25
C SER A 167 -12.00 28.40 0.62
N ILE A 168 -11.73 27.46 1.54
CA ILE A 168 -12.69 27.02 2.55
C ILE A 168 -12.52 27.91 3.79
N GLU A 169 -13.54 28.72 4.05
CA GLU A 169 -13.55 29.74 5.09
C GLU A 169 -14.03 29.15 6.43
N VAL A 170 -13.67 29.79 7.55
CA VAL A 170 -13.90 29.25 8.90
C VAL A 170 -15.39 29.22 9.24
N THR A 171 -15.85 28.10 9.82
CA THR A 171 -17.20 27.95 10.38
C THR A 171 -17.15 27.48 11.84
N SER A 172 -18.25 27.66 12.57
CA SER A 172 -18.55 26.93 13.82
C SER A 172 -19.16 25.55 13.58
N GLU A 173 -19.31 25.17 12.31
CA GLU A 173 -20.13 24.04 11.89
C GLU A 173 -19.28 22.78 11.75
N GLU A 174 -19.59 21.79 12.59
CA GLU A 174 -18.96 20.46 12.58
C GLU A 174 -19.36 19.64 11.35
N ASN A 175 -18.60 18.57 11.06
CA ASN A 175 -18.91 17.57 10.03
C ASN A 175 -19.08 18.16 8.62
N THR A 176 -18.23 19.11 8.23
CA THR A 176 -18.23 19.66 6.87
C THR A 176 -17.24 18.88 5.99
N VAL A 177 -17.54 18.71 4.70
CA VAL A 177 -16.68 17.90 3.80
C VAL A 177 -16.43 18.60 2.48
N PHE A 178 -15.16 18.61 2.03
CA PHE A 178 -14.80 18.94 0.65
C PHE A 178 -14.23 17.70 -0.04
N HIS A 179 -14.98 17.17 -1.01
CA HIS A 179 -14.64 15.93 -1.73
C HIS A 179 -14.23 16.24 -3.18
N MET A 180 -12.92 16.25 -3.42
CA MET A 180 -12.34 16.23 -4.76
C MET A 180 -12.56 14.86 -5.42
N ALA A 181 -13.67 14.75 -6.15
CA ALA A 181 -14.13 13.49 -6.71
C ALA A 181 -13.42 13.12 -8.01
N ASN A 182 -13.53 13.98 -9.04
CA ASN A 182 -12.89 13.78 -10.35
C ASN A 182 -12.60 15.08 -11.14
N GLY A 183 -12.79 16.25 -10.54
CA GLY A 183 -12.57 17.54 -11.21
C GLY A 183 -11.10 17.94 -11.43
N VAL A 184 -10.90 19.22 -11.73
CA VAL A 184 -9.59 19.88 -11.74
C VAL A 184 -9.68 21.19 -10.94
N ILE A 185 -8.66 21.46 -10.13
CA ILE A 185 -8.42 22.78 -9.53
C ILE A 185 -6.95 23.15 -9.80
N ALA A 186 -6.73 24.17 -10.61
CA ALA A 186 -5.40 24.58 -11.06
C ALA A 186 -5.14 26.06 -10.75
N SER A 187 -4.04 26.36 -10.05
CA SER A 187 -3.56 27.73 -9.86
C SER A 187 -2.64 28.14 -11.01
N THR A 188 -2.82 29.34 -11.51
CA THR A 188 -1.84 30.06 -12.35
C THR A 188 -1.27 31.27 -11.63
N SER A 189 -1.52 31.38 -10.32
CA SER A 189 -0.96 32.41 -9.45
C SER A 189 0.56 32.23 -9.32
N THR A 190 1.27 33.35 -9.34
CA THR A 190 2.72 33.42 -9.07
C THR A 190 3.01 34.08 -7.72
N ARG A 191 1.98 34.22 -6.86
CA ARG A 191 2.02 34.99 -5.60
C ARG A 191 2.45 34.10 -4.43
N GLU A 192 3.23 34.67 -3.53
CA GLU A 192 3.57 34.12 -2.21
C GLU A 192 2.33 33.54 -1.50
N ASN A 193 2.50 32.35 -0.91
CA ASN A 193 1.48 31.59 -0.19
C ASN A 193 0.24 31.19 -1.01
N SER A 194 0.30 31.27 -2.35
CA SER A 194 -0.83 30.90 -3.20
C SER A 194 -1.17 29.41 -3.16
N ALA A 195 -2.44 29.04 -3.31
CA ALA A 195 -2.89 27.65 -3.28
C ALA A 195 -4.01 27.37 -4.30
N ALA A 196 -4.02 26.16 -4.87
CA ALA A 196 -5.18 25.69 -5.63
C ALA A 196 -6.36 25.39 -4.70
N LEU A 197 -6.12 24.64 -3.62
CA LEU A 197 -7.08 24.47 -2.53
C LEU A 197 -6.49 24.96 -1.20
N PHE A 198 -7.15 25.94 -0.59
CA PHE A 198 -6.86 26.44 0.75
C PHE A 198 -8.01 26.08 1.69
N SER A 199 -7.72 25.61 2.90
CA SER A 199 -8.73 25.53 3.97
C SER A 199 -8.17 26.10 5.26
N ASN A 200 -8.84 27.12 5.80
CA ASN A 200 -8.58 27.62 7.15
C ASN A 200 -9.60 27.08 8.17
N ASN A 201 -10.53 26.23 7.73
CA ASN A 201 -11.55 25.65 8.59
C ASN A 201 -11.09 24.29 9.14
N GLN A 202 -10.99 24.16 10.47
CA GLN A 202 -10.52 22.92 11.09
C GLN A 202 -11.60 21.82 11.07
N GLU A 203 -12.88 22.21 10.99
CA GLU A 203 -14.06 21.33 11.00
C GLU A 203 -14.39 20.73 9.61
N THR A 204 -13.48 20.87 8.64
CA THR A 204 -13.63 20.34 7.28
C THR A 204 -12.71 19.16 7.00
N ASP A 205 -13.29 18.02 6.68
CA ASP A 205 -12.57 16.87 6.12
C ASP A 205 -12.34 17.07 4.62
N ILE A 206 -11.10 16.88 4.17
CA ILE A 206 -10.71 17.02 2.75
C ILE A 206 -10.49 15.63 2.17
N ILE A 207 -11.33 15.24 1.21
CA ILE A 207 -11.29 13.92 0.57
C ILE A 207 -10.83 14.09 -0.88
N VAL A 208 -9.84 13.30 -1.32
CA VAL A 208 -9.35 13.28 -2.71
C VAL A 208 -9.41 11.85 -3.25
N SER A 209 -10.45 11.52 -4.01
CA SER A 209 -10.62 10.20 -4.63
C SER A 209 -10.20 10.13 -6.09
N GLY A 210 -10.00 11.27 -6.74
CA GLY A 210 -9.75 11.36 -8.17
C GLY A 210 -9.43 12.80 -8.60
N GLY A 211 -9.44 13.03 -9.91
CA GLY A 211 -9.17 14.36 -10.47
C GLY A 211 -7.73 14.84 -10.26
N ARG A 212 -7.53 16.15 -10.39
CA ARG A 212 -6.21 16.78 -10.22
C ARG A 212 -6.28 18.13 -9.49
N ILE A 213 -5.44 18.30 -8.47
CA ILE A 213 -5.17 19.60 -7.83
C ILE A 213 -3.73 19.99 -8.20
N THR A 214 -3.49 21.24 -8.61
CA THR A 214 -2.16 21.72 -9.01
C THR A 214 -1.97 23.17 -8.61
N GLY A 215 -0.98 23.44 -7.76
CA GLY A 215 -0.59 24.78 -7.34
C GLY A 215 0.06 25.60 -8.47
N GLY A 216 0.61 26.76 -8.11
CA GLY A 216 0.98 27.81 -9.06
C GLY A 216 2.17 27.50 -9.95
N ASN A 217 2.59 28.51 -10.71
CA ASN A 217 3.92 28.52 -11.31
C ASN A 217 4.77 29.56 -10.58
N ASN A 218 5.72 29.12 -9.76
CA ASN A 218 6.61 30.03 -9.04
C ASN A 218 8.07 29.79 -9.36
N ASP A 219 8.68 30.68 -10.12
CA ASP A 219 10.09 30.61 -10.48
C ASP A 219 11.02 31.25 -9.41
N VAL A 220 10.45 31.79 -8.32
CA VAL A 220 11.17 32.51 -7.25
C VAL A 220 11.25 31.67 -5.98
N PHE A 221 12.48 31.42 -5.50
CA PHE A 221 12.75 30.61 -4.28
C PHE A 221 12.20 31.16 -2.96
N GLU A 222 11.70 32.40 -2.94
CA GLU A 222 11.20 33.09 -1.75
C GLU A 222 9.66 33.15 -1.69
N GLU A 223 8.94 32.67 -2.71
CA GLU A 223 7.47 32.72 -2.77
C GLU A 223 6.86 31.30 -2.86
N ASP A 224 6.40 30.78 -1.72
CA ASP A 224 5.75 29.45 -1.68
C ASP A 224 4.47 29.39 -2.53
N SER A 225 4.24 28.29 -3.24
CA SER A 225 2.92 27.95 -3.80
C SER A 225 2.51 26.51 -3.47
N TYR A 226 1.20 26.23 -3.45
CA TYR A 226 0.64 25.03 -2.84
C TYR A 226 -0.41 24.35 -3.72
N GLY A 227 -0.37 23.02 -3.84
CA GLY A 227 -1.49 22.23 -4.35
C GLY A 227 -2.66 22.28 -3.36
N ILE A 228 -2.44 21.74 -2.16
CA ILE A 228 -3.34 21.90 -1.00
C ILE A 228 -2.58 22.54 0.17
N ARG A 229 -3.20 23.51 0.83
CA ARG A 229 -2.64 24.22 2.00
C ARG A 229 -3.65 24.28 3.15
N THR A 230 -3.32 23.63 4.26
CA THR A 230 -4.09 23.60 5.51
C THR A 230 -3.27 24.16 6.68
N PRO A 231 -3.30 25.49 6.94
CA PRO A 231 -2.63 26.10 8.09
C PRO A 231 -3.24 25.73 9.45
N VAL A 232 -4.38 25.04 9.45
CA VAL A 232 -5.06 24.47 10.62
C VAL A 232 -5.03 22.93 10.57
N ARG A 233 -5.57 22.27 11.60
CA ARG A 233 -5.68 20.80 11.64
C ARG A 233 -6.87 20.38 10.78
N ASN A 234 -6.64 19.50 9.80
CA ASN A 234 -7.69 18.87 9.00
C ASN A 234 -7.46 17.36 8.95
N ASN A 235 -8.51 16.56 8.73
CA ASN A 235 -8.32 15.20 8.23
C ASN A 235 -8.30 15.25 6.70
N ILE A 236 -7.29 14.61 6.10
CA ILE A 236 -7.07 14.63 4.65
C ILE A 236 -6.99 13.18 4.16
N THR A 237 -8.00 12.72 3.43
CA THR A 237 -8.11 11.32 2.98
C THR A 237 -7.89 11.22 1.47
N ILE A 238 -6.82 10.56 1.06
CA ILE A 238 -6.39 10.44 -0.33
C ILE A 238 -6.57 8.98 -0.80
N SER A 239 -7.58 8.76 -1.64
CA SER A 239 -7.95 7.47 -2.23
C SER A 239 -7.83 7.42 -3.76
N GLY A 240 -7.31 8.50 -4.36
CA GLY A 240 -6.94 8.58 -5.77
C GLY A 240 -6.46 9.98 -6.14
N GLY A 241 -6.53 10.31 -7.43
CA GLY A 241 -6.19 11.64 -7.95
C GLY A 241 -4.68 11.97 -7.94
N ILE A 242 -4.37 13.20 -8.35
CA ILE A 242 -3.01 13.76 -8.31
C ILE A 242 -3.05 15.13 -7.63
N ILE A 243 -2.22 15.31 -6.61
CA ILE A 243 -1.94 16.59 -5.94
C ILE A 243 -0.52 17.01 -6.33
N SER A 244 -0.36 18.21 -6.86
CA SER A 244 0.90 18.71 -7.43
C SER A 244 1.20 20.11 -6.91
N GLY A 245 2.44 20.39 -6.51
CA GLY A 245 2.86 21.74 -6.11
C GLY A 245 2.78 22.74 -7.26
N GLY A 246 3.17 22.32 -8.47
CA GLY A 246 3.04 23.12 -9.68
C GLY A 246 4.25 23.00 -10.58
N SER A 247 4.80 24.14 -11.00
CA SER A 247 6.09 24.24 -11.70
C SER A 247 6.92 25.41 -11.17
N GLY A 248 8.25 25.28 -11.27
CA GLY A 248 9.21 26.18 -10.66
C GLY A 248 9.71 25.65 -9.31
N ASN A 249 10.15 26.54 -8.41
CA ASN A 249 10.77 26.22 -7.13
C ASN A 249 9.90 26.71 -5.94
N GLY A 250 10.13 26.17 -4.74
CA GLY A 250 9.39 26.57 -3.53
C GLY A 250 7.94 26.05 -3.49
N ASN A 251 7.56 25.13 -4.39
CA ASN A 251 6.20 24.62 -4.46
C ASN A 251 6.00 23.40 -3.55
N TYR A 252 4.79 23.28 -3.00
CA TYR A 252 4.37 22.24 -2.06
C TYR A 252 3.18 21.46 -2.63
N GLY A 253 3.29 20.15 -2.77
CA GLY A 253 2.15 19.32 -3.18
C GLY A 253 0.99 19.42 -2.18
N LEU A 254 1.23 18.96 -0.95
CA LEU A 254 0.34 19.14 0.19
C LEU A 254 1.15 19.72 1.35
N SER A 255 0.58 20.69 2.08
CA SER A 255 1.13 21.25 3.31
C SER A 255 0.06 21.31 4.39
N SER A 256 0.29 20.69 5.54
CA SER A 256 -0.64 20.69 6.69
C SER A 256 0.03 21.01 8.02
N ASN A 257 -0.64 21.81 8.85
CA ASN A 257 -0.29 22.11 10.23
C ASN A 257 -1.19 21.31 11.20
N GLY A 258 -0.93 20.01 11.26
CA GLY A 258 -1.57 19.05 12.14
C GLY A 258 -2.71 18.30 11.48
N GLY A 259 -3.42 17.53 12.30
CA GLY A 259 -4.45 16.60 11.85
C GLY A 259 -3.87 15.29 11.31
N HIS A 260 -4.68 14.56 10.53
CA HIS A 260 -4.38 13.22 10.03
C HIS A 260 -4.42 13.18 8.50
N ILE A 261 -3.34 12.72 7.88
CA ILE A 261 -3.26 12.54 6.42
C ILE A 261 -3.23 11.04 6.13
N LYS A 262 -4.29 10.50 5.52
CA LYS A 262 -4.45 9.06 5.26
C LYS A 262 -4.47 8.79 3.76
N MET A 263 -3.49 8.03 3.28
CA MET A 263 -3.29 7.76 1.86
C MET A 263 -3.36 6.27 1.56
N THR A 264 -4.21 5.91 0.61
CA THR A 264 -4.44 4.52 0.14
C THR A 264 -4.09 4.34 -1.34
N LYS A 265 -4.25 5.40 -2.15
CA LYS A 265 -3.87 5.47 -3.57
C LYS A 265 -3.55 6.94 -3.92
N GLY A 266 -3.47 7.25 -5.21
CA GLY A 266 -3.20 8.61 -5.70
C GLY A 266 -1.71 8.97 -5.68
N THR A 267 -1.41 10.20 -6.09
CA THR A 267 -0.04 10.74 -6.11
C THR A 267 0.02 12.12 -5.49
N ILE A 268 1.00 12.36 -4.62
CA ILE A 268 1.40 13.72 -4.17
C ILE A 268 2.79 14.00 -4.77
N THR A 269 3.00 15.19 -5.34
CA THR A 269 4.33 15.60 -5.84
C THR A 269 4.58 17.09 -5.70
N GLY A 270 5.84 17.49 -5.51
CA GLY A 270 6.23 18.89 -5.54
C GLY A 270 6.08 19.54 -6.92
N GLY A 271 6.15 18.73 -7.99
CA GLY A 271 6.17 19.23 -9.37
C GLY A 271 7.58 19.37 -9.92
N SER A 272 7.74 20.10 -11.02
CA SER A 272 9.02 20.27 -11.73
C SER A 272 9.80 21.48 -11.21
N GLY A 273 11.02 21.25 -10.70
CA GLY A 273 11.90 22.22 -10.03
C GLY A 273 12.23 21.79 -8.59
N VAL A 274 12.74 22.70 -7.76
CA VAL A 274 13.18 22.43 -6.39
C VAL A 274 12.01 22.62 -5.41
N ASN A 275 11.34 21.51 -5.05
CA ASN A 275 10.01 21.53 -4.44
C ASN A 275 9.88 20.56 -3.26
N CYS A 276 8.73 20.55 -2.58
CA CYS A 276 8.38 19.57 -1.55
C CYS A 276 7.09 18.85 -1.93
N ALA A 277 7.06 17.51 -1.87
CA ALA A 277 5.81 16.81 -2.16
C ALA A 277 4.83 16.88 -0.98
N LEU A 278 5.29 16.60 0.24
CA LEU A 278 4.48 16.69 1.46
C LEU A 278 5.21 17.44 2.57
N TYR A 279 4.67 18.57 3.01
CA TYR A 279 5.04 19.22 4.27
C TYR A 279 4.04 18.86 5.37
N CYS A 280 4.55 18.49 6.54
CA CYS A 280 3.77 18.12 7.71
C CYS A 280 4.36 18.73 8.98
N ASN A 281 3.57 19.52 9.69
CA ASN A 281 3.91 20.06 11.00
C ASN A 281 2.92 19.57 12.06
N SER A 282 3.38 18.80 13.04
CA SER A 282 2.56 18.21 14.11
C SER A 282 1.42 17.28 13.62
N CYS A 283 1.59 16.64 12.45
CA CYS A 283 0.64 15.73 11.81
C CYS A 283 0.87 14.26 12.17
N THR A 284 -0.13 13.41 11.89
CA THR A 284 0.08 11.96 11.68
C THR A 284 -0.17 11.63 10.20
N VAL A 285 0.75 10.91 9.56
CA VAL A 285 0.68 10.52 8.15
C VAL A 285 0.66 9.00 8.01
N GLU A 286 -0.41 8.45 7.46
CA GLU A 286 -0.65 7.01 7.25
C GLU A 286 -0.61 6.69 5.74
N LEU A 287 0.48 6.11 5.25
CA LEU A 287 0.69 5.75 3.84
C LEU A 287 0.52 4.24 3.64
N SER A 288 -0.72 3.80 3.50
CA SER A 288 -1.09 2.41 3.19
C SER A 288 -1.03 2.06 1.69
N GLY A 289 -0.92 3.08 0.83
CA GLY A 289 -0.70 2.91 -0.60
C GLY A 289 -0.51 4.26 -1.30
N GLY A 290 -0.50 4.26 -2.64
CA GLY A 290 -0.22 5.46 -3.45
C GLY A 290 1.27 5.82 -3.50
N THR A 291 1.59 7.03 -3.94
CA THR A 291 2.99 7.49 -4.08
C THR A 291 3.17 8.97 -3.75
N ILE A 292 4.14 9.29 -2.91
CA ILE A 292 4.68 10.64 -2.72
C ILE A 292 5.98 10.72 -3.51
N ASN A 293 6.10 11.69 -4.42
CA ASN A 293 7.26 11.87 -5.30
C ASN A 293 7.84 13.29 -5.17
N GLY A 294 9.02 13.40 -4.54
CA GLY A 294 9.72 14.68 -4.33
C GLY A 294 10.05 15.42 -5.64
N GLY A 295 10.38 14.69 -6.70
CA GLY A 295 10.70 15.27 -8.01
C GLY A 295 12.21 15.44 -8.26
N SER A 296 12.63 16.67 -8.53
CA SER A 296 13.95 17.04 -9.08
C SER A 296 15.04 17.21 -8.01
N GLU A 297 16.31 17.35 -8.43
CA GLU A 297 17.45 17.58 -7.53
C GLU A 297 17.21 18.74 -6.54
N GLY A 298 17.57 18.53 -5.27
CA GLY A 298 17.32 19.46 -4.17
C GLY A 298 15.91 19.42 -3.56
N SER A 299 14.95 18.74 -4.20
CA SER A 299 13.58 18.59 -3.69
C SER A 299 13.51 17.69 -2.45
N LEU A 300 12.38 17.72 -1.75
CA LEU A 300 12.05 16.84 -0.61
C LEU A 300 10.83 15.98 -0.89
N GLY A 301 10.88 14.68 -0.53
CA GLY A 301 9.71 13.80 -0.56
C GLY A 301 8.72 14.19 0.54
N ILE A 302 9.08 13.91 1.80
CA ILE A 302 8.35 14.39 2.98
C ILE A 302 9.26 15.31 3.80
N ASN A 303 8.77 16.49 4.17
CA ASN A 303 9.35 17.37 5.18
C ASN A 303 8.52 17.23 6.47
N ASN A 304 9.09 16.55 7.47
CA ASN A 304 8.40 16.00 8.64
C ASN A 304 8.82 16.73 9.93
N TYR A 305 8.00 17.66 10.38
CA TYR A 305 8.27 18.56 11.51
C TYR A 305 7.34 18.20 12.69
N TYR A 306 7.86 17.81 13.85
CA TYR A 306 7.08 17.31 15.00
C TYR A 306 6.04 16.19 14.69
N SER A 307 6.16 15.52 13.54
CA SER A 307 5.11 14.67 12.95
C SER A 307 5.47 13.18 12.96
N SER A 308 4.45 12.31 12.91
CA SER A 308 4.62 10.86 12.84
C SER A 308 4.29 10.31 11.44
N LEU A 309 5.12 9.39 10.95
CA LEU A 309 5.00 8.74 9.65
C LEU A 309 4.79 7.22 9.84
N ILE A 310 3.77 6.67 9.20
CA ILE A 310 3.42 5.25 9.24
C ILE A 310 3.23 4.78 7.79
N ILE A 311 4.21 4.06 7.24
CA ILE A 311 4.29 3.72 5.81
C ILE A 311 4.14 2.20 5.67
N THR A 312 2.89 1.74 5.64
CA THR A 312 2.50 0.31 5.61
C THR A 312 2.38 -0.28 4.20
N GLY A 313 2.30 0.56 3.17
CA GLY A 313 2.18 0.11 1.76
C GLY A 313 2.35 1.20 0.69
N GLY A 314 2.41 2.47 1.09
CA GLY A 314 2.71 3.59 0.20
C GLY A 314 4.18 3.66 -0.21
N LYS A 315 4.45 4.42 -1.27
CA LYS A 315 5.81 4.69 -1.77
C LYS A 315 6.19 6.14 -1.52
N VAL A 316 7.39 6.39 -1.00
CA VAL A 316 7.99 7.73 -0.90
C VAL A 316 9.27 7.71 -1.74
N ILE A 317 9.29 8.50 -2.81
CA ILE A 317 10.33 8.45 -3.86
C ILE A 317 10.91 9.85 -4.03
N ASN A 318 12.23 9.98 -4.00
CA ASN A 318 12.92 11.22 -4.32
C ASN A 318 14.32 10.98 -4.92
N ALA A 319 14.41 10.83 -6.23
CA ALA A 319 15.70 10.69 -6.91
C ALA A 319 16.61 11.93 -6.74
N GLY A 320 16.03 13.10 -6.45
CA GLY A 320 16.73 14.36 -6.30
C GLY A 320 17.30 14.67 -4.90
N GLY A 321 16.97 13.88 -3.87
CA GLY A 321 17.38 14.18 -2.50
C GLY A 321 16.77 13.25 -1.46
N ALA A 322 16.69 13.72 -0.22
CA ALA A 322 16.13 12.95 0.90
C ALA A 322 14.65 12.59 0.64
N ALA A 323 14.31 11.31 0.76
CA ALA A 323 12.93 10.85 0.66
C ALA A 323 12.11 11.33 1.86
N ILE A 324 12.73 11.31 3.05
CA ILE A 324 12.16 11.84 4.29
C ILE A 324 13.24 12.73 4.91
N TYR A 325 12.89 14.00 5.11
CA TYR A 325 13.65 14.95 5.91
C TYR A 325 12.83 15.21 7.16
N SER A 326 13.42 15.08 8.36
CA SER A 326 12.68 15.31 9.60
C SER A 326 13.44 16.14 10.60
N THR A 327 12.72 17.03 11.30
CA THR A 327 13.31 17.97 12.25
C THR A 327 12.50 18.00 13.54
N TYR A 328 13.19 17.97 14.68
CA TYR A 328 12.62 18.04 16.02
C TYR A 328 11.55 16.97 16.31
N ILE A 329 11.87 15.69 16.09
CA ILE A 329 10.94 14.60 16.43
C ILE A 329 10.80 14.48 17.96
N ASN A 330 9.57 14.43 18.46
CA ASN A 330 9.29 14.21 19.88
C ASN A 330 9.43 12.71 20.22
N LEU A 331 10.44 12.32 21.00
CA LEU A 331 10.71 10.91 21.37
C LEU A 331 9.53 10.18 22.00
N ASN A 332 8.60 10.88 22.64
CA ASN A 332 7.50 10.25 23.37
C ASN A 332 6.30 9.88 22.48
N THR A 333 6.23 10.42 21.25
CA THR A 333 5.04 10.29 20.37
C THR A 333 5.36 10.21 18.87
N GLY A 334 6.57 10.62 18.47
CA GLY A 334 7.05 10.69 17.09
C GLY A 334 7.56 9.34 16.62
N VAL A 335 7.01 8.83 15.53
CA VAL A 335 7.35 7.52 14.95
C VAL A 335 7.69 7.69 13.47
N ILE A 336 8.66 6.93 12.98
CA ILE A 336 8.87 6.69 11.54
C ILE A 336 8.83 5.18 11.34
N ASP A 337 7.64 4.64 11.05
CA ASP A 337 7.43 3.21 10.79
C ASP A 337 7.34 2.94 9.28
N ILE A 338 8.06 1.92 8.83
CA ILE A 338 8.12 1.49 7.44
C ILE A 338 7.90 -0.02 7.46
N SER A 339 6.65 -0.42 7.24
CA SER A 339 6.14 -1.75 7.52
C SER A 339 5.34 -2.31 6.33
N GLY A 340 4.85 -3.55 6.46
CA GLY A 340 3.99 -4.17 5.43
C GLY A 340 4.68 -4.29 4.07
N SER A 341 4.29 -3.46 3.10
CA SER A 341 4.93 -3.30 1.78
C SER A 341 5.39 -1.86 1.50
N GLY A 342 5.50 -1.03 2.54
CA GLY A 342 5.99 0.35 2.42
C GLY A 342 7.39 0.41 1.81
N MET A 343 7.63 1.40 0.95
CA MET A 343 8.93 1.61 0.33
C MET A 343 9.32 3.08 0.35
N VAL A 344 10.53 3.35 0.85
CA VAL A 344 11.14 4.68 0.87
C VAL A 344 12.42 4.65 0.03
N PHE A 345 12.51 5.48 -0.99
CA PHE A 345 13.69 5.64 -1.84
C PHE A 345 14.08 7.10 -2.01
N GLY A 346 15.37 7.37 -1.93
CA GLY A 346 15.93 8.61 -2.45
C GLY A 346 17.44 8.70 -2.34
N ARG A 347 17.97 9.90 -2.60
CA ARG A 347 19.40 10.17 -2.67
C ARG A 347 19.93 10.83 -1.40
N ASP A 348 20.99 10.27 -0.82
CA ASP A 348 21.67 10.83 0.34
C ASP A 348 22.65 11.93 -0.08
N THR A 349 22.11 13.11 -0.41
CA THR A 349 22.89 14.29 -0.80
C THR A 349 23.68 14.92 0.34
N LYS A 350 23.57 14.41 1.58
CA LYS A 350 24.31 14.88 2.76
C LYS A 350 25.41 13.92 3.24
N ASN A 351 25.60 12.76 2.61
CA ASN A 351 26.56 11.72 3.03
C ASN A 351 26.31 11.21 4.48
N THR A 352 25.04 11.07 4.85
CA THR A 352 24.58 10.54 6.14
C THR A 352 24.48 9.01 6.19
N GLY A 353 24.59 8.33 5.04
CA GLY A 353 24.32 6.91 4.84
C GLY A 353 22.83 6.57 4.66
N SER A 354 21.94 7.56 4.62
CA SER A 354 20.49 7.37 4.69
C SER A 354 19.70 8.40 3.87
N THR A 355 18.67 7.96 3.14
CA THR A 355 17.67 8.86 2.53
C THR A 355 16.62 9.38 3.53
N ILE A 356 16.62 8.84 4.75
CA ILE A 356 15.87 9.36 5.91
C ILE A 356 16.85 10.21 6.72
N ILE A 357 16.77 11.53 6.57
CA ILE A 357 17.63 12.50 7.26
C ILE A 357 16.87 13.04 8.48
N GLN A 358 17.56 13.14 9.63
CA GLN A 358 16.98 13.61 10.90
C GLN A 358 17.87 14.67 11.55
N GLU A 359 17.28 15.82 11.89
CA GLU A 359 17.97 16.99 12.45
C GLU A 359 17.22 17.60 13.64
N GLY A 360 17.84 18.57 14.32
CA GLY A 360 17.30 19.17 15.55
C GLY A 360 17.78 18.50 16.85
N GLY A 361 18.81 17.65 16.78
CA GLY A 361 19.55 17.12 17.94
C GLY A 361 18.98 15.86 18.58
N VAL A 362 17.84 15.35 18.10
CA VAL A 362 17.17 14.16 18.62
C VAL A 362 16.68 13.30 17.46
N THR A 363 17.01 12.01 17.50
CA THR A 363 16.82 11.06 16.39
C THR A 363 15.97 9.88 16.87
N VAL A 364 14.92 9.52 16.14
CA VAL A 364 14.22 8.24 16.33
C VAL A 364 14.82 7.20 15.39
N LEU A 365 14.96 5.95 15.84
CA LEU A 365 15.32 4.86 14.96
C LEU A 365 14.10 4.49 14.10
N PRO A 366 14.16 4.59 12.75
CA PRO A 366 13.02 4.18 11.92
C PRO A 366 12.75 2.68 12.11
N THR A 367 11.49 2.32 12.41
CA THR A 367 11.11 0.91 12.56
C THR A 367 10.89 0.28 11.19
N LEU A 368 11.48 -0.89 10.99
CA LEU A 368 11.37 -1.69 9.77
C LEU A 368 10.78 -3.05 10.11
N SER A 369 9.64 -3.40 9.51
CA SER A 369 8.95 -4.66 9.78
C SER A 369 8.20 -5.20 8.56
N GLY A 370 7.81 -6.49 8.60
CA GLY A 370 7.23 -7.16 7.43
C GLY A 370 8.20 -7.15 6.24
N ASN A 371 7.76 -6.60 5.11
CA ASN A 371 8.59 -6.36 3.92
C ASN A 371 8.79 -4.85 3.66
N GLY A 372 8.62 -3.99 4.67
CA GLY A 372 8.93 -2.56 4.57
C GLY A 372 10.40 -2.33 4.26
N THR A 373 10.73 -1.32 3.44
CA THR A 373 12.12 -1.12 2.97
C THR A 373 12.52 0.33 2.75
N VAL A 374 13.80 0.61 3.00
CA VAL A 374 14.49 1.88 2.69
C VAL A 374 15.62 1.58 1.72
N ILE A 375 15.63 2.23 0.56
CA ILE A 375 16.66 2.14 -0.47
C ILE A 375 17.32 3.53 -0.58
N THR A 376 18.62 3.62 -0.33
CA THR A 376 19.35 4.89 -0.41
C THR A 376 20.36 4.84 -1.54
N TRP A 377 20.27 5.79 -2.46
CA TRP A 377 21.31 6.06 -3.44
C TRP A 377 22.34 7.02 -2.83
N THR A 378 23.56 6.54 -2.63
CA THR A 378 24.67 7.28 -1.98
C THR A 378 25.66 7.85 -2.99
N GLY A 379 25.27 7.98 -4.27
CA GLY A 379 26.18 8.26 -5.38
C GLY A 379 25.88 9.53 -6.16
N ASP A 380 26.81 9.86 -7.06
CA ASP A 380 26.79 10.98 -7.99
C ASP A 380 27.01 10.58 -9.46
N LYS A 381 27.20 9.29 -9.73
CA LYS A 381 27.48 8.77 -11.07
C LYS A 381 26.24 8.82 -11.95
N THR A 382 26.43 9.18 -13.21
CA THR A 382 25.39 9.12 -14.26
C THR A 382 25.37 7.77 -15.00
N GLU A 383 26.30 6.86 -14.70
CA GLU A 383 26.38 5.53 -15.32
C GLU A 383 26.61 4.41 -14.29
N TYR A 384 25.85 3.32 -14.42
CA TYR A 384 25.98 2.12 -13.57
C TYR A 384 25.90 0.83 -14.40
N LYS A 385 26.37 -0.30 -13.86
CA LYS A 385 26.25 -1.63 -14.50
C LYS A 385 25.00 -2.37 -14.04
N SER A 386 24.23 -2.93 -14.98
CA SER A 386 23.04 -3.73 -14.68
C SER A 386 23.40 -4.92 -13.78
N GLY A 387 22.62 -5.11 -12.71
CA GLY A 387 22.86 -6.13 -11.68
C GLY A 387 23.81 -5.71 -10.56
N SER A 388 24.46 -4.53 -10.62
CA SER A 388 25.27 -4.04 -9.49
C SER A 388 24.41 -3.34 -8.44
N SER A 389 24.83 -3.44 -7.17
CA SER A 389 24.34 -2.59 -6.06
C SER A 389 25.32 -1.46 -5.75
N GLU A 390 26.02 -0.97 -6.77
CA GLU A 390 27.03 0.08 -6.64
C GLU A 390 26.37 1.41 -6.24
N ASP A 391 26.90 2.07 -5.21
CA ASP A 391 26.32 3.27 -4.58
C ASP A 391 24.84 3.13 -4.14
N VAL A 392 24.33 1.91 -3.95
CA VAL A 392 22.97 1.64 -3.47
C VAL A 392 23.03 0.83 -2.17
N SER A 393 22.67 1.46 -1.06
CA SER A 393 22.43 0.76 0.21
C SER A 393 20.93 0.45 0.38
N VAL A 394 20.62 -0.62 1.11
CA VAL A 394 19.23 -1.04 1.33
C VAL A 394 19.04 -1.63 2.72
N LEU A 395 17.87 -1.34 3.31
CA LEU A 395 17.41 -1.86 4.59
C LEU A 395 15.98 -2.44 4.44
N PRO A 396 15.62 -3.50 5.18
CA PRO A 396 16.49 -4.37 5.99
C PRO A 396 17.50 -5.14 5.12
N ALA A 397 18.53 -5.74 5.72
CA ALA A 397 19.58 -6.46 4.99
C ALA A 397 19.09 -7.74 4.23
N THR A 398 17.83 -8.13 4.41
CA THR A 398 17.15 -9.18 3.63
C THR A 398 16.58 -8.66 2.30
N ALA A 399 16.50 -7.35 2.13
CA ALA A 399 16.15 -6.69 0.87
C ALA A 399 17.30 -6.74 -0.14
N LYS A 400 16.96 -6.71 -1.42
CA LYS A 400 17.92 -6.53 -2.52
C LYS A 400 17.50 -5.34 -3.36
N ALA A 401 18.47 -4.52 -3.75
CA ALA A 401 18.29 -3.41 -4.68
C ALA A 401 19.50 -3.36 -5.64
N VAL A 402 19.25 -3.32 -6.94
CA VAL A 402 20.29 -3.32 -7.99
C VAL A 402 19.90 -2.42 -9.16
N TRP A 403 20.91 -1.81 -9.80
CA TRP A 403 20.73 -1.09 -11.06
C TRP A 403 20.24 -2.02 -12.16
N SER A 404 19.30 -1.55 -12.97
CA SER A 404 18.60 -2.34 -13.98
C SER A 404 17.91 -1.47 -15.01
N LYS A 405 17.47 -2.08 -16.12
CA LYS A 405 16.46 -1.49 -17.00
C LYS A 405 15.12 -2.19 -16.81
N ASN A 406 14.03 -1.43 -16.84
CA ASN A 406 12.67 -1.97 -16.94
C ASN A 406 11.90 -1.17 -18.01
N SER A 407 11.32 -1.87 -18.99
CA SER A 407 10.46 -1.26 -20.01
C SER A 407 11.11 -0.06 -20.75
N GLY A 408 12.42 -0.12 -20.95
CA GLY A 408 13.23 0.94 -21.56
C GLY A 408 13.67 2.08 -20.63
N LYS A 409 13.17 2.13 -19.38
CA LYS A 409 13.59 3.10 -18.35
C LYS A 409 14.78 2.59 -17.55
N ASP A 410 15.58 3.53 -17.06
CA ASP A 410 16.78 3.31 -16.26
C ASP A 410 16.55 3.60 -14.78
N GLY A 411 17.17 2.79 -13.90
CA GLY A 411 16.99 2.92 -12.46
C GLY A 411 17.23 1.63 -11.68
N ILE A 412 16.52 1.45 -10.57
CA ILE A 412 16.79 0.41 -9.56
C ILE A 412 15.61 -0.58 -9.51
N SER A 413 15.90 -1.87 -9.67
CA SER A 413 14.97 -2.95 -9.33
C SER A 413 15.21 -3.38 -7.89
N TYR A 414 14.14 -3.62 -7.15
CA TYR A 414 14.21 -4.04 -5.75
C TYR A 414 13.26 -5.21 -5.43
N GLU A 415 13.64 -6.05 -4.46
CA GLU A 415 12.82 -7.13 -3.92
C GLU A 415 13.09 -7.35 -2.43
N VAL A 416 12.02 -7.50 -1.64
CA VAL A 416 12.04 -7.82 -0.20
C VAL A 416 11.01 -8.91 0.08
N GLY A 417 11.50 -10.04 0.62
CA GLY A 417 10.67 -11.21 0.96
C GLY A 417 9.90 -11.83 -0.21
N GLY A 418 10.29 -11.55 -1.46
CA GLY A 418 9.56 -11.98 -2.67
C GLY A 418 8.23 -11.25 -2.93
N LEU A 419 7.69 -10.52 -1.94
CA LEU A 419 6.38 -9.88 -1.93
C LEU A 419 6.45 -8.37 -2.24
N ASN A 420 7.29 -7.61 -1.53
CA ASN A 420 7.48 -6.19 -1.84
C ASN A 420 8.59 -6.05 -2.87
N LYS A 421 8.20 -5.88 -4.14
CA LYS A 421 9.14 -5.72 -5.25
C LYS A 421 8.66 -4.73 -6.29
N GLY A 422 9.59 -4.17 -7.04
CA GLY A 422 9.27 -3.23 -8.09
C GLY A 422 10.50 -2.61 -8.74
N PHE A 423 10.25 -1.56 -9.51
CA PHE A 423 11.25 -0.77 -10.18
C PHE A 423 11.06 0.70 -9.80
N ILE A 424 12.18 1.40 -9.64
CA ILE A 424 12.28 2.82 -9.32
C ILE A 424 13.06 3.44 -10.48
N GLU A 425 12.39 4.30 -11.24
CA GLU A 425 13.05 5.11 -12.28
C GLU A 425 13.96 6.16 -11.62
N VAL A 426 15.18 6.31 -12.12
CA VAL A 426 16.15 7.30 -11.61
C VAL A 426 16.55 8.23 -12.77
N PRO A 427 15.86 9.38 -12.93
CA PRO A 427 16.14 10.32 -14.01
C PRO A 427 17.60 10.80 -14.00
N GLY A 428 18.20 10.88 -15.19
CA GLY A 428 19.61 11.30 -15.37
C GLY A 428 20.65 10.17 -15.27
N VAL A 429 20.25 8.96 -14.86
CA VAL A 429 21.13 7.77 -14.82
C VAL A 429 20.97 6.92 -16.08
N THR A 430 22.08 6.35 -16.56
CA THR A 430 22.13 5.33 -17.61
C THR A 430 22.69 4.01 -17.05
N VAL A 431 21.86 2.96 -17.00
CA VAL A 431 22.30 1.61 -16.69
C VAL A 431 22.79 0.93 -17.97
N LYS A 432 24.06 0.52 -17.98
CA LYS A 432 24.68 -0.27 -19.06
C LYS A 432 24.43 -1.75 -18.84
N ALA A 433 24.35 -2.52 -19.92
CA ALA A 433 24.24 -3.98 -19.83
C ALA A 433 25.44 -4.57 -19.05
N ALA A 434 25.23 -5.68 -18.37
CA ALA A 434 26.33 -6.44 -17.78
C ALA A 434 27.23 -6.99 -18.89
N GLU A 435 28.54 -6.99 -18.68
CA GLU A 435 29.49 -7.63 -19.58
C GLU A 435 29.39 -9.15 -19.39
N LYS A 436 28.66 -9.83 -20.28
CA LYS A 436 28.58 -11.29 -20.28
C LYS A 436 29.96 -11.89 -20.55
N THR A 437 30.31 -12.96 -19.84
CA THR A 437 31.61 -13.63 -19.94
C THR A 437 31.44 -15.12 -20.21
N LEU A 438 32.36 -15.69 -20.99
CA LEU A 438 32.29 -17.06 -21.50
C LEU A 438 32.47 -18.09 -20.37
N GLU A 439 31.41 -18.78 -19.97
CA GLU A 439 31.47 -19.82 -18.93
C GLU A 439 31.91 -21.17 -19.49
N SER A 440 31.33 -21.59 -20.62
CA SER A 440 31.58 -22.90 -21.23
C SER A 440 31.25 -22.92 -22.72
N ILE A 441 31.69 -23.96 -23.41
CA ILE A 441 31.20 -24.32 -24.75
C ILE A 441 30.75 -25.78 -24.77
N ALA A 442 29.83 -26.12 -25.67
CA ALA A 442 29.38 -27.48 -25.93
C ALA A 442 29.21 -27.71 -27.44
N VAL A 443 29.45 -28.95 -27.90
CA VAL A 443 29.09 -29.36 -29.26
C VAL A 443 27.63 -29.80 -29.25
N THR A 444 26.75 -28.94 -29.77
CA THR A 444 25.28 -29.10 -29.73
C THR A 444 24.72 -29.77 -30.96
N ALA A 445 25.41 -29.69 -32.10
CA ALA A 445 25.24 -30.59 -33.24
C ALA A 445 26.60 -31.22 -33.59
N LYS A 446 26.62 -32.54 -33.81
CA LYS A 446 27.82 -33.30 -34.16
C LYS A 446 28.20 -33.07 -35.63
N PRO A 447 29.49 -33.16 -36.01
CA PRO A 447 29.89 -33.16 -37.42
C PRO A 447 29.25 -34.33 -38.17
N ALA A 448 29.03 -34.15 -39.47
CA ALA A 448 28.49 -35.17 -40.36
C ALA A 448 29.42 -36.40 -40.50
N LYS A 449 30.74 -36.20 -40.29
CA LYS A 449 31.74 -37.27 -40.30
C LYS A 449 32.38 -37.44 -38.92
N THR A 450 32.19 -38.61 -38.33
CA THR A 450 32.79 -39.03 -37.04
C THR A 450 33.73 -40.23 -37.16
N VAL A 451 33.73 -40.92 -38.30
CA VAL A 451 34.58 -42.08 -38.60
C VAL A 451 35.53 -41.71 -39.73
N TYR A 452 36.81 -42.03 -39.54
CA TYR A 452 37.94 -41.62 -40.37
C TYR A 452 38.88 -42.81 -40.66
N VAL A 453 39.75 -42.65 -41.64
CA VAL A 453 40.92 -43.51 -41.86
C VAL A 453 42.19 -42.75 -41.43
N GLU A 454 43.17 -43.48 -40.90
CA GLU A 454 44.48 -42.95 -40.52
C GLU A 454 45.14 -42.21 -41.69
N GLY A 455 45.54 -40.95 -41.46
CA GLY A 455 46.01 -40.03 -42.50
C GLY A 455 44.98 -39.01 -42.98
N GLU A 456 43.68 -39.19 -42.70
CA GLU A 456 42.66 -38.15 -42.98
C GLU A 456 42.71 -37.01 -41.95
N THR A 457 42.28 -35.81 -42.34
CA THR A 457 42.05 -34.67 -41.43
C THR A 457 40.61 -34.65 -40.92
N PHE A 458 40.38 -34.08 -39.73
CA PHE A 458 39.05 -33.88 -39.18
C PHE A 458 38.18 -32.97 -40.07
N ASP A 459 36.94 -33.40 -40.33
CA ASP A 459 35.92 -32.64 -41.06
C ASP A 459 34.84 -32.15 -40.08
N GLY A 460 34.84 -30.84 -39.83
CA GLY A 460 33.87 -30.18 -38.95
C GLY A 460 32.51 -29.88 -39.60
N THR A 461 32.27 -30.28 -40.85
CA THR A 461 31.05 -29.92 -41.59
C THR A 461 29.80 -30.39 -40.85
N GLY A 462 28.86 -29.46 -40.63
CA GLY A 462 27.62 -29.70 -39.87
C GLY A 462 27.75 -29.61 -38.35
N MET A 463 28.96 -29.45 -37.80
CA MET A 463 29.15 -29.27 -36.36
C MET A 463 28.68 -27.89 -35.91
N VAL A 464 27.89 -27.83 -34.84
CA VAL A 464 27.51 -26.58 -34.17
C VAL A 464 28.12 -26.57 -32.77
N VAL A 465 28.86 -25.52 -32.48
CA VAL A 465 29.42 -25.23 -31.16
C VAL A 465 28.60 -24.09 -30.55
N THR A 466 28.12 -24.29 -29.32
CA THR A 466 27.33 -23.30 -28.58
C THR A 466 28.11 -22.86 -27.35
N ALA A 467 28.31 -21.55 -27.21
CA ALA A 467 28.79 -20.92 -25.99
C ALA A 467 27.65 -20.73 -24.99
N ALA A 468 27.97 -20.78 -23.70
CA ALA A 468 27.11 -20.36 -22.61
C ALA A 468 27.84 -19.32 -21.75
N TYR A 469 27.08 -18.32 -21.27
CA TYR A 469 27.58 -17.11 -20.65
C TYR A 469 27.04 -16.90 -19.24
N THR A 470 27.71 -16.05 -18.45
CA THR A 470 27.36 -15.70 -17.06
C THR A 470 26.00 -15.03 -16.88
N ASP A 471 25.39 -14.51 -17.95
CA ASP A 471 24.01 -14.00 -17.97
C ASP A 471 22.95 -15.09 -18.27
N GLY A 472 23.37 -16.34 -18.42
CA GLY A 472 22.53 -17.48 -18.81
C GLY A 472 22.26 -17.57 -20.31
N SER A 473 22.73 -16.63 -21.13
CA SER A 473 22.55 -16.65 -22.58
C SER A 473 23.35 -17.78 -23.23
N LYS A 474 22.89 -18.21 -24.42
CA LYS A 474 23.53 -19.27 -25.22
C LYS A 474 23.49 -18.90 -26.70
N GLU A 475 24.65 -18.94 -27.34
CA GLU A 475 24.82 -18.50 -28.73
C GLU A 475 25.66 -19.51 -29.52
N ALA A 476 25.36 -19.69 -30.81
CA ALA A 476 26.17 -20.52 -31.70
C ALA A 476 27.41 -19.72 -32.13
N VAL A 477 28.61 -20.27 -31.90
CA VAL A 477 29.88 -19.56 -32.08
C VAL A 477 30.73 -20.14 -33.21
N THR A 478 31.41 -19.24 -33.92
CA THR A 478 32.34 -19.54 -35.03
C THR A 478 33.74 -19.02 -34.69
N GLY A 479 34.77 -19.54 -35.37
CA GLY A 479 36.16 -19.13 -35.13
C GLY A 479 36.85 -19.86 -33.96
N TYR A 480 36.24 -20.94 -33.46
CA TYR A 480 36.93 -21.91 -32.60
C TYR A 480 38.06 -22.63 -33.36
N THR A 481 39.05 -23.10 -32.62
CA THR A 481 40.11 -23.99 -33.14
C THR A 481 39.81 -25.44 -32.78
N VAL A 482 40.42 -26.38 -33.50
CA VAL A 482 40.27 -27.83 -33.28
C VAL A 482 41.65 -28.47 -33.18
N SER A 483 41.83 -29.37 -32.21
CA SER A 483 43.08 -30.10 -31.97
C SER A 483 42.81 -31.62 -31.81
N PRO A 484 43.56 -32.53 -32.46
CA PRO A 484 44.64 -32.26 -33.41
C PRO A 484 44.15 -31.53 -34.68
N SER A 485 44.98 -30.62 -35.18
CA SER A 485 44.73 -29.83 -36.40
C SER A 485 45.38 -30.41 -37.66
N GLY A 486 46.13 -31.51 -37.51
CA GLY A 486 46.78 -32.23 -38.61
C GLY A 486 46.02 -33.49 -39.03
N VAL A 487 46.75 -34.43 -39.61
CA VAL A 487 46.22 -35.78 -39.92
C VAL A 487 45.95 -36.58 -38.64
N LEU A 488 44.85 -37.32 -38.66
CA LEU A 488 44.40 -38.18 -37.57
C LEU A 488 45.11 -39.54 -37.59
N THR A 489 45.43 -40.06 -36.43
CA THR A 489 46.07 -41.37 -36.22
C THR A 489 45.12 -42.32 -35.49
N VAL A 490 45.41 -43.63 -35.49
CA VAL A 490 44.61 -44.62 -34.73
C VAL A 490 44.62 -44.42 -33.20
N LYS A 491 45.34 -43.41 -32.68
CA LYS A 491 45.32 -43.01 -31.26
C LYS A 491 44.31 -41.89 -30.96
N ASP A 492 43.84 -41.18 -31.98
CA ASP A 492 43.00 -40.00 -31.81
C ASP A 492 41.52 -40.41 -31.70
N THR A 493 41.07 -40.63 -30.46
CA THR A 493 39.67 -41.03 -30.14
C THR A 493 38.71 -39.85 -30.01
N SER A 494 39.23 -38.62 -30.03
CA SER A 494 38.43 -37.39 -29.98
C SER A 494 39.22 -36.20 -30.53
N VAL A 495 38.50 -35.14 -30.90
CA VAL A 495 39.08 -33.81 -31.12
C VAL A 495 38.63 -32.85 -30.02
N THR A 496 39.54 -31.99 -29.57
CA THR A 496 39.28 -30.89 -28.65
C THR A 496 38.97 -29.62 -29.44
N ILE A 497 37.76 -29.10 -29.28
CA ILE A 497 37.35 -27.78 -29.74
C ILE A 497 37.79 -26.76 -28.69
N THR A 498 38.41 -25.65 -29.08
CA THR A 498 38.75 -24.52 -28.19
C THR A 498 38.17 -23.22 -28.74
N TYR A 499 37.34 -22.54 -27.96
CA TYR A 499 36.84 -21.20 -28.27
C TYR A 499 37.39 -20.19 -27.27
N THR A 500 37.76 -18.99 -27.73
CA THR A 500 38.38 -17.95 -26.91
C THR A 500 37.68 -16.62 -27.14
N GLU A 501 37.13 -16.04 -26.09
CA GLU A 501 36.42 -14.76 -26.11
C GLU A 501 36.79 -13.95 -24.85
N GLY A 502 36.97 -12.63 -25.00
CA GLY A 502 37.42 -11.77 -23.88
C GLY A 502 38.74 -12.20 -23.22
N GLY A 503 39.60 -12.90 -23.96
CA GLY A 503 40.83 -13.51 -23.43
C GLY A 503 40.63 -14.81 -22.63
N THR A 504 39.38 -15.24 -22.40
CA THR A 504 39.05 -16.50 -21.71
C THR A 504 38.86 -17.61 -22.74
N ALA A 505 39.63 -18.70 -22.60
CA ALA A 505 39.48 -19.90 -23.43
C ALA A 505 38.62 -20.96 -22.71
N LYS A 506 37.74 -21.63 -23.45
CA LYS A 506 36.95 -22.80 -23.01
C LYS A 506 37.02 -23.91 -24.05
N THR A 507 36.91 -25.15 -23.59
CA THR A 507 37.05 -26.35 -24.44
C THR A 507 35.82 -27.25 -24.39
N ALA A 508 35.59 -27.97 -25.49
CA ALA A 508 34.64 -29.06 -25.61
C ALA A 508 35.30 -30.23 -26.37
N VAL A 509 34.78 -31.44 -26.22
CA VAL A 509 35.34 -32.65 -26.82
C VAL A 509 34.32 -33.32 -27.74
N GLN A 510 34.70 -33.58 -28.99
CA GLN A 510 33.93 -34.36 -29.94
C GLN A 510 34.63 -35.71 -30.18
N ALA A 511 34.00 -36.80 -29.76
CA ALA A 511 34.51 -38.15 -30.00
C ALA A 511 34.54 -38.50 -31.50
N ILE A 512 35.58 -39.22 -31.94
CA ILE A 512 35.76 -39.71 -33.31
C ILE A 512 36.27 -41.15 -33.28
N THR A 513 36.39 -41.78 -34.44
CA THR A 513 37.01 -43.11 -34.60
C THR A 513 37.89 -43.11 -35.82
N VAL A 514 39.14 -43.57 -35.68
CA VAL A 514 40.14 -43.58 -36.75
C VAL A 514 40.58 -45.01 -37.01
N ASN A 515 40.26 -45.54 -38.19
CA ASN A 515 40.59 -46.88 -38.62
C ASN A 515 41.97 -46.92 -39.30
N LYS A 516 42.71 -48.01 -39.13
CA LYS A 516 44.08 -48.10 -39.66
C LYS A 516 44.13 -48.09 -41.19
N ALA A 517 45.09 -47.36 -41.77
CA ALA A 517 45.29 -47.35 -43.21
C ALA A 517 45.85 -48.70 -43.71
N GLY A 518 45.20 -49.27 -44.73
CA GLY A 518 45.71 -50.43 -45.49
C GLY A 518 45.07 -51.79 -45.18
N ASP A 519 44.09 -51.89 -44.27
CA ASP A 519 43.38 -53.16 -44.05
C ASP A 519 42.25 -53.38 -45.08
N SER A 520 42.50 -54.25 -46.06
CA SER A 520 41.49 -54.74 -47.01
C SER A 520 41.86 -56.13 -47.54
N GLY A 521 41.43 -57.19 -46.83
CA GLY A 521 41.83 -58.59 -47.09
C GLY A 521 40.73 -59.63 -46.81
N ASN A 522 39.68 -59.64 -47.62
CA ASN A 522 38.50 -60.52 -47.52
C ASN A 522 38.75 -62.05 -47.56
N THR A 523 38.03 -62.80 -46.70
CA THR A 523 37.30 -64.08 -46.95
C THR A 523 36.41 -64.39 -45.73
N GLY A 524 35.19 -64.96 -45.76
CA GLY A 524 34.30 -65.47 -46.84
C GLY A 524 33.62 -66.80 -46.40
N GLY A 525 32.35 -67.15 -46.69
CA GLY A 525 31.21 -66.47 -47.35
C GLY A 525 30.03 -67.43 -47.65
N GLY A 526 28.77 -66.95 -47.70
CA GLY A 526 27.54 -67.73 -48.00
C GLY A 526 26.67 -68.08 -46.77
N SER A 527 25.35 -68.31 -46.85
CA SER A 527 24.34 -68.25 -47.95
C SER A 527 22.94 -68.50 -47.32
N ASP A 528 21.75 -68.12 -47.83
CA ASP A 528 21.30 -67.46 -49.07
C ASP A 528 19.93 -66.75 -48.83
N GLY A 529 19.23 -66.25 -49.87
CA GLY A 529 17.84 -65.76 -49.79
C GLY A 529 17.43 -64.78 -50.91
N SER A 530 16.79 -65.27 -51.98
CA SER A 530 16.44 -64.48 -53.19
C SER A 530 15.04 -63.82 -53.15
N GLY A 531 14.88 -62.69 -53.87
CA GLY A 531 13.57 -62.06 -54.17
C GLY A 531 13.60 -60.51 -54.14
N SER A 532 14.02 -59.79 -55.20
CA SER A 532 13.24 -59.47 -56.41
C SER A 532 12.03 -58.56 -56.18
N GLY A 533 12.17 -57.26 -56.50
CA GLY A 533 11.06 -56.29 -56.55
C GLY A 533 11.53 -54.90 -56.96
N SER A 534 11.08 -54.38 -58.10
CA SER A 534 11.61 -53.15 -58.73
C SER A 534 10.56 -52.08 -59.02
N GLY A 535 10.89 -50.82 -58.70
CA GLY A 535 10.27 -49.63 -59.29
C GLY A 535 9.02 -49.09 -58.59
N GLY A 536 8.74 -47.80 -58.81
CA GLY A 536 7.57 -47.10 -58.27
C GLY A 536 7.82 -45.62 -57.96
N SER A 537 7.84 -44.77 -58.98
CA SER A 537 7.79 -43.31 -58.79
C SER A 537 6.36 -42.85 -58.48
N GLY A 538 6.20 -41.85 -57.61
CA GLY A 538 4.89 -41.24 -57.35
C GLY A 538 4.97 -40.02 -56.44
N GLY A 539 4.80 -38.82 -57.01
CA GLY A 539 4.55 -37.60 -56.24
C GLY A 539 3.05 -37.37 -56.04
N GLY A 540 2.67 -36.68 -54.97
CA GLY A 540 1.26 -36.36 -54.68
C GLY A 540 1.11 -35.18 -53.73
N SER A 541 0.79 -34.00 -54.28
CA SER A 541 0.39 -32.83 -53.50
C SER A 541 -1.07 -32.98 -53.06
N GLY A 542 -1.40 -32.57 -51.84
CA GLY A 542 -2.77 -32.64 -51.32
C GLY A 542 -3.05 -31.58 -50.25
N SER A 543 -3.64 -30.45 -50.65
CA SER A 543 -4.14 -29.44 -49.73
C SER A 543 -5.55 -29.83 -49.22
N GLY A 544 -5.82 -29.64 -47.94
CA GLY A 544 -7.14 -29.84 -47.35
C GLY A 544 -7.36 -28.87 -46.19
N SER A 545 -8.46 -28.12 -46.24
CA SER A 545 -8.78 -27.04 -45.29
C SER A 545 -10.18 -27.20 -44.70
N GLY A 546 -10.34 -26.81 -43.43
CA GLY A 546 -11.62 -26.77 -42.72
C GLY A 546 -11.52 -27.45 -41.34
N GLY A 547 -12.23 -27.01 -40.30
CA GLY A 547 -13.07 -25.80 -40.22
C GLY A 547 -14.26 -25.98 -39.28
N SER A 548 -14.42 -25.06 -38.31
CA SER A 548 -15.54 -24.96 -37.37
C SER A 548 -15.67 -26.10 -36.33
N GLY A 549 -16.31 -25.89 -35.17
CA GLY A 549 -16.77 -24.62 -34.58
C GLY A 549 -17.96 -24.78 -33.62
N GLY A 550 -18.06 -23.89 -32.61
CA GLY A 550 -19.10 -23.91 -31.57
C GLY A 550 -18.84 -24.93 -30.45
N GLY A 551 -19.33 -24.76 -29.21
CA GLY A 551 -20.26 -23.75 -28.65
C GLY A 551 -21.01 -24.38 -27.44
N SER A 552 -21.71 -23.68 -26.55
CA SER A 552 -21.96 -22.24 -26.34
C SER A 552 -22.51 -22.01 -24.91
N GLY A 553 -22.49 -20.76 -24.42
CA GLY A 553 -23.11 -20.35 -23.15
C GLY A 553 -22.14 -19.50 -22.31
N GLY A 554 -22.40 -18.24 -21.96
CA GLY A 554 -23.63 -17.44 -22.07
C GLY A 554 -24.51 -17.56 -20.81
N SER A 555 -25.01 -16.49 -20.20
CA SER A 555 -25.01 -15.07 -20.60
C SER A 555 -25.22 -14.17 -19.37
N GLY A 556 -25.02 -12.85 -19.50
CA GLY A 556 -25.50 -11.87 -18.53
C GLY A 556 -24.55 -10.72 -18.27
N GLY A 557 -24.97 -9.50 -18.61
CA GLY A 557 -24.39 -8.26 -18.10
C GLY A 557 -25.48 -7.47 -17.36
N GLY A 558 -25.09 -6.61 -16.42
CA GLY A 558 -26.03 -5.77 -15.69
C GLY A 558 -25.33 -4.97 -14.60
N SER A 559 -25.59 -3.65 -14.62
CA SER A 559 -25.45 -2.63 -13.56
C SER A 559 -24.51 -2.86 -12.38
N GLY A 560 -23.67 -1.86 -12.10
CA GLY A 560 -23.00 -1.78 -10.81
C GLY A 560 -23.95 -1.43 -9.67
N HIS A 561 -23.60 -1.84 -8.46
CA HIS A 561 -23.98 -1.18 -7.22
C HIS A 561 -22.74 -1.09 -6.32
N LEU A 562 -22.64 -0.03 -5.52
CA LEU A 562 -21.67 0.02 -4.43
C LEU A 562 -22.09 -1.00 -3.36
N ALA A 563 -21.13 -1.78 -2.87
CA ALA A 563 -21.29 -2.56 -1.66
C ALA A 563 -20.34 -1.99 -0.59
N SER A 564 -20.89 -1.15 0.28
CA SER A 564 -20.21 -0.71 1.49
C SER A 564 -20.01 -1.89 2.45
N ASN A 565 -18.90 -1.89 3.18
CA ASN A 565 -18.82 -2.09 4.63
C ASN A 565 -17.34 -1.92 5.02
N GLY A 566 -17.00 -1.26 6.13
CA GLY A 566 -17.59 -1.49 7.43
C GLY A 566 -16.75 -2.57 8.11
N GLY A 567 -15.61 -2.16 8.68
CA GLY A 567 -14.49 -3.02 9.09
C GLY A 567 -14.77 -3.85 10.34
N GLY A 568 -15.81 -4.67 10.32
CA GLY A 568 -16.23 -5.54 11.42
C GLY A 568 -15.13 -6.50 11.87
N LEU A 569 -15.19 -6.86 13.16
CA LEU A 569 -14.28 -7.79 13.82
C LEU A 569 -14.13 -9.09 13.02
N LYS A 570 -12.91 -9.35 12.52
CA LYS A 570 -12.61 -10.61 11.80
C LYS A 570 -12.67 -11.77 12.80
N VAL A 571 -12.99 -12.99 12.34
CA VAL A 571 -13.11 -14.16 13.21
C VAL A 571 -12.25 -15.30 12.67
N SER A 572 -11.37 -15.82 13.52
CA SER A 572 -10.51 -16.98 13.24
C SER A 572 -10.58 -17.93 14.43
N LEU A 573 -11.55 -18.85 14.40
CA LEU A 573 -11.81 -19.84 15.45
C LEU A 573 -11.81 -21.25 14.84
N PRO A 574 -11.42 -22.29 15.60
CA PRO A 574 -11.60 -23.68 15.18
C PRO A 574 -13.06 -23.99 14.84
N LYS A 575 -13.26 -24.98 13.96
CA LYS A 575 -14.59 -25.49 13.62
C LYS A 575 -15.33 -25.93 14.90
N ASN A 576 -16.56 -25.45 15.08
CA ASN A 576 -17.41 -25.70 16.25
C ASN A 576 -16.80 -25.27 17.61
N TYR A 577 -15.89 -24.29 17.65
CA TYR A 577 -15.25 -23.84 18.88
C TYR A 577 -16.23 -23.18 19.87
N THR A 578 -16.34 -23.76 21.07
CA THR A 578 -17.22 -23.31 22.18
C THR A 578 -16.48 -22.72 23.38
N GLY A 579 -15.15 -22.63 23.33
CA GLY A 579 -14.34 -22.12 24.44
C GLY A 579 -14.27 -20.59 24.52
N GLY A 580 -13.50 -20.09 25.48
CA GLY A 580 -13.27 -18.64 25.64
C GLY A 580 -12.54 -18.02 24.45
N THR A 581 -12.81 -16.75 24.15
CA THR A 581 -12.22 -16.03 23.02
C THR A 581 -11.73 -14.66 23.43
N LYS A 582 -10.63 -14.19 22.82
CA LYS A 582 -10.15 -12.80 22.93
C LYS A 582 -9.98 -12.17 21.54
N ILE A 583 -9.62 -10.89 21.50
CA ILE A 583 -9.33 -10.16 20.27
C ILE A 583 -7.84 -9.80 20.28
N ILE A 584 -7.12 -10.11 19.20
CA ILE A 584 -5.77 -9.63 18.90
C ILE A 584 -5.84 -8.96 17.53
N ASN A 585 -5.32 -7.74 17.37
CA ASN A 585 -5.22 -7.04 16.08
C ASN A 585 -6.52 -7.03 15.23
N ASN A 586 -7.66 -6.77 15.88
CA ASN A 586 -9.02 -6.82 15.29
C ASN A 586 -9.41 -8.19 14.67
N VAL A 587 -8.87 -9.29 15.23
CA VAL A 587 -9.29 -10.66 14.95
C VAL A 587 -9.69 -11.37 16.25
N LYS A 588 -10.91 -11.92 16.28
CA LYS A 588 -11.40 -12.80 17.36
C LYS A 588 -10.77 -14.19 17.22
N VAL A 589 -10.01 -14.59 18.24
CA VAL A 589 -9.27 -15.85 18.32
C VAL A 589 -9.57 -16.58 19.65
N PRO A 590 -9.26 -17.88 19.79
CA PRO A 590 -9.39 -18.59 21.06
C PRO A 590 -8.56 -17.95 22.18
N SER A 591 -9.01 -18.03 23.43
CA SER A 591 -8.34 -17.40 24.57
C SER A 591 -6.95 -17.97 24.86
N TYR A 592 -6.69 -19.22 24.45
CA TYR A 592 -5.39 -19.88 24.58
C TYR A 592 -4.33 -19.42 23.56
N VAL A 593 -4.71 -18.61 22.55
CA VAL A 593 -3.76 -18.11 21.56
C VAL A 593 -2.86 -17.07 22.21
N GLU A 594 -1.55 -17.31 22.21
CA GLU A 594 -0.59 -16.38 22.78
C GLU A 594 -0.39 -15.16 21.87
N GLU A 595 -0.32 -13.99 22.49
CA GLU A 595 0.08 -12.75 21.82
C GLU A 595 1.60 -12.61 21.94
N VAL A 596 2.28 -12.50 20.81
CA VAL A 596 3.69 -12.86 20.69
C VAL A 596 4.45 -12.01 19.68
N ILE A 597 5.74 -11.82 19.95
CA ILE A 597 6.65 -11.02 19.13
C ILE A 597 7.43 -11.98 18.23
N TRP A 598 7.08 -12.04 16.95
CA TRP A 598 7.83 -12.81 15.95
C TRP A 598 9.17 -12.14 15.63
N LYS A 599 10.27 -12.81 15.96
CA LYS A 599 11.64 -12.31 15.74
C LYS A 599 12.27 -13.06 14.56
N ALA A 600 12.44 -12.37 13.43
CA ALA A 600 13.20 -12.91 12.30
C ALA A 600 14.70 -12.96 12.63
N MET A 601 15.38 -14.03 12.22
CA MET A 601 16.80 -14.27 12.51
C MET A 601 17.57 -14.56 11.22
N GLU A 602 18.91 -14.54 11.31
CA GLU A 602 19.79 -14.90 10.19
C GLU A 602 19.48 -16.28 9.61
N GLY A 603 19.66 -16.44 8.29
CA GLY A 603 19.38 -17.67 7.57
C GLY A 603 17.89 -18.00 7.38
N GLY A 604 16.96 -17.08 7.71
CA GLY A 604 15.52 -17.33 7.59
C GLY A 604 14.96 -18.26 8.67
N ARG A 605 15.70 -18.39 9.78
CA ARG A 605 15.24 -18.90 11.08
C ARG A 605 14.37 -17.84 11.77
N TRP A 606 13.55 -18.27 12.72
CA TRP A 606 12.69 -17.39 13.52
C TRP A 606 12.80 -17.76 15.00
N ARG A 607 12.59 -16.79 15.89
CA ARG A 607 12.31 -17.02 17.32
C ARG A 607 10.98 -16.37 17.70
N LEU A 608 10.43 -16.75 18.85
CA LEU A 608 9.20 -16.18 19.37
C LEU A 608 9.43 -15.53 20.74
N GLY A 609 9.11 -14.24 20.85
CA GLY A 609 9.20 -13.47 22.08
C GLY A 609 7.86 -13.34 22.81
N ARG A 610 7.93 -13.20 24.13
CA ARG A 610 6.84 -12.72 24.99
C ARG A 610 6.89 -11.18 25.10
N ALA A 611 5.81 -10.58 25.61
CA ALA A 611 5.73 -9.14 25.86
C ALA A 611 6.75 -8.62 26.90
N ASP A 612 7.27 -9.49 27.78
CA ASP A 612 8.35 -9.18 28.74
C ASP A 612 9.77 -9.23 28.12
N GLY A 613 9.88 -9.52 26.83
CA GLY A 613 11.13 -9.63 26.08
C GLY A 613 11.79 -11.02 26.08
N SER A 614 11.39 -11.92 26.98
CA SER A 614 11.86 -13.32 27.02
C SER A 614 11.39 -14.12 25.82
N GLU A 615 11.91 -15.34 25.64
CA GLU A 615 11.69 -16.15 24.42
C GLU A 615 11.10 -17.53 24.75
N TYR A 616 10.31 -18.07 23.83
CA TYR A 616 9.84 -19.45 23.88
C TYR A 616 10.95 -20.39 23.40
N VAL A 617 11.34 -21.33 24.25
CA VAL A 617 12.37 -22.35 23.98
C VAL A 617 11.84 -23.73 24.36
N ASN A 618 12.22 -24.76 23.59
CA ASN A 618 11.88 -26.17 23.81
C ASN A 618 10.37 -26.41 24.09
N THR A 619 9.48 -25.75 23.36
CA THR A 619 8.03 -25.78 23.62
C THR A 619 7.19 -25.59 22.37
N TRP A 620 6.01 -26.19 22.39
CA TRP A 620 4.88 -25.83 21.52
C TRP A 620 4.25 -24.52 21.97
N VAL A 621 3.73 -23.74 21.02
CA VAL A 621 3.01 -22.48 21.26
C VAL A 621 1.86 -22.36 20.27
N ALA A 622 0.64 -22.09 20.76
CA ALA A 622 -0.49 -21.66 19.92
C ALA A 622 -0.34 -20.15 19.66
N ALA A 623 0.46 -19.77 18.66
CA ALA A 623 0.88 -18.39 18.44
C ALA A 623 -0.09 -17.64 17.50
N TYR A 624 -0.44 -16.40 17.84
CA TYR A 624 -1.06 -15.49 16.87
C TYR A 624 -0.09 -15.26 15.70
N ASN A 625 -0.56 -15.48 14.46
CA ASN A 625 0.22 -15.29 13.25
C ASN A 625 -0.21 -14.00 12.54
N PRO A 626 0.53 -12.88 12.69
CA PRO A 626 0.18 -11.61 12.06
C PRO A 626 0.39 -11.61 10.54
N TYR A 627 1.07 -12.61 9.99
CA TYR A 627 1.35 -12.72 8.55
C TYR A 627 0.24 -13.46 7.79
N ALA A 628 -0.65 -14.19 8.48
CA ALA A 628 -1.66 -15.04 7.87
C ALA A 628 -2.69 -14.25 7.04
N ASP A 629 -2.87 -14.65 5.79
CA ASP A 629 -3.86 -14.04 4.90
C ASP A 629 -5.23 -14.71 5.05
N LEU A 630 -6.08 -14.08 5.86
CA LEU A 630 -7.45 -14.53 6.12
C LEU A 630 -8.35 -14.40 4.87
N SER A 631 -7.97 -13.63 3.85
CA SER A 631 -8.77 -13.47 2.62
C SER A 631 -8.70 -14.70 1.71
N ILE A 632 -7.63 -15.49 1.82
CA ILE A 632 -7.46 -16.79 1.14
C ILE A 632 -7.70 -17.99 2.09
N GLY A 633 -8.27 -17.75 3.27
CA GLY A 633 -8.68 -18.79 4.22
C GLY A 633 -7.58 -19.33 5.15
N GLN A 634 -6.46 -18.63 5.33
CA GLN A 634 -5.50 -18.98 6.38
C GLN A 634 -6.07 -18.65 7.77
N GLN A 635 -5.55 -19.30 8.83
CA GLN A 635 -5.94 -19.00 10.22
C GLN A 635 -5.04 -17.92 10.82
N ALA A 636 -5.61 -17.02 11.61
CA ALA A 636 -4.88 -15.94 12.29
C ALA A 636 -3.98 -16.42 13.45
N PHE A 637 -3.96 -17.71 13.70
CA PHE A 637 -3.11 -18.38 14.67
C PHE A 637 -2.89 -19.83 14.21
N ASP A 638 -1.79 -20.44 14.64
CA ASP A 638 -1.51 -21.85 14.42
C ASP A 638 -0.68 -22.40 15.60
N TRP A 639 -0.44 -23.71 15.62
CA TRP A 639 0.54 -24.31 16.54
C TRP A 639 1.92 -24.31 15.90
N PHE A 640 2.92 -23.84 16.64
CA PHE A 640 4.32 -23.76 16.23
C PHE A 640 5.21 -24.38 17.32
N LEU A 641 6.37 -24.90 16.94
CA LEU A 641 7.34 -25.53 17.84
C LEU A 641 8.66 -24.77 17.81
N PHE A 642 9.27 -24.57 18.98
CA PHE A 642 10.58 -23.94 19.13
C PHE A 642 11.57 -24.89 19.82
N ASP A 643 12.79 -24.96 19.30
CA ASP A 643 13.85 -25.85 19.77
C ASP A 643 14.53 -25.35 21.06
N GLY A 644 15.51 -26.11 21.57
CA GLY A 644 16.28 -25.76 22.77
C GLY A 644 17.13 -24.49 22.68
N GLU A 645 17.38 -23.99 21.47
CA GLU A 645 18.01 -22.69 21.22
C GLU A 645 16.98 -21.58 20.94
N GLY A 646 15.68 -21.88 21.03
CA GLY A 646 14.57 -20.96 20.78
C GLY A 646 14.22 -20.72 19.32
N PHE A 647 14.78 -21.49 18.38
CA PHE A 647 14.48 -21.33 16.96
C PHE A 647 13.28 -22.19 16.53
N MET A 648 12.49 -21.64 15.60
CA MET A 648 11.29 -22.29 15.07
C MET A 648 11.66 -23.54 14.27
N VAL A 649 11.03 -24.66 14.62
CA VAL A 649 11.17 -25.94 13.92
C VAL A 649 10.33 -25.93 12.66
N THR A 650 10.91 -26.45 11.57
CA THR A 650 10.24 -26.72 10.29
C THR A 650 10.58 -28.12 9.81
N ASP A 651 9.81 -28.63 8.84
CA ASP A 651 9.91 -29.99 8.30
C ASP A 651 9.48 -31.06 9.32
N TRP A 652 9.88 -32.32 9.10
CA TRP A 652 9.60 -33.46 9.98
C TRP A 652 10.25 -33.30 11.36
N TYR A 653 9.42 -33.30 12.41
CA TYR A 653 9.85 -33.33 13.81
C TYR A 653 9.38 -34.61 14.50
N THR A 654 10.17 -35.16 15.43
CA THR A 654 9.74 -36.27 16.30
C THR A 654 10.10 -35.97 17.74
N ASP A 655 9.13 -36.10 18.64
CA ASP A 655 9.33 -35.83 20.06
C ASP A 655 10.04 -36.96 20.81
N GLY A 656 10.44 -36.69 22.06
CA GLY A 656 11.11 -37.66 22.93
C GLY A 656 10.28 -38.88 23.35
N THR A 657 8.99 -38.95 22.97
CA THR A 657 8.10 -40.10 23.15
C THR A 657 7.84 -40.88 21.85
N GLY A 658 8.37 -40.40 20.71
CA GLY A 658 8.25 -41.03 19.40
C GLY A 658 7.06 -40.57 18.56
N ASN A 659 6.32 -39.54 18.99
CA ASN A 659 5.28 -38.94 18.13
C ASN A 659 5.97 -38.09 17.04
N THR A 660 5.62 -38.31 15.78
CA THR A 660 6.10 -37.48 14.67
C THR A 660 5.04 -36.46 14.26
N TYR A 661 5.50 -35.26 13.92
CA TYR A 661 4.74 -34.11 13.46
C TYR A 661 5.38 -33.59 12.16
N TYR A 662 4.67 -32.77 11.41
CA TYR A 662 5.24 -32.04 10.27
C TYR A 662 4.92 -30.55 10.40
N LEU A 663 5.97 -29.72 10.34
CA LEU A 663 5.90 -28.27 10.47
C LEU A 663 6.16 -27.66 9.10
N ASN A 664 5.25 -26.82 8.59
CA ASN A 664 5.31 -26.32 7.21
C ASN A 664 6.67 -25.64 6.88
N PRO A 665 7.50 -26.18 5.97
CA PRO A 665 8.78 -25.55 5.63
C PRO A 665 8.63 -24.38 4.63
N VAL A 666 7.47 -24.26 3.97
CA VAL A 666 7.22 -23.29 2.90
C VAL A 666 6.94 -21.90 3.47
N SER A 667 7.53 -20.87 2.86
CA SER A 667 7.26 -19.45 3.17
C SER A 667 5.93 -18.97 2.55
N ASP A 668 4.82 -19.61 2.91
CA ASP A 668 3.45 -19.31 2.41
C ASP A 668 2.63 -18.41 3.35
N ASN A 669 3.30 -17.54 4.12
CA ASN A 669 2.80 -16.83 5.31
C ASN A 669 2.49 -17.73 6.53
N THR A 670 2.66 -19.05 6.45
CA THR A 670 2.42 -19.99 7.57
C THR A 670 3.60 -20.93 7.83
N LYS A 671 4.82 -20.53 7.44
CA LYS A 671 6.05 -21.28 7.73
C LYS A 671 6.14 -21.62 9.21
N GLY A 672 6.34 -22.89 9.54
CA GLY A 672 6.37 -23.43 10.89
C GLY A 672 5.02 -23.89 11.45
N ARG A 673 3.88 -23.68 10.77
CA ARG A 673 2.59 -24.21 11.24
C ARG A 673 2.64 -25.73 11.33
N MET A 674 2.11 -26.29 12.41
CA MET A 674 1.82 -27.71 12.54
C MET A 674 0.68 -28.09 11.59
N VAL A 675 0.94 -28.99 10.64
CA VAL A 675 -0.12 -29.45 9.74
C VAL A 675 -1.05 -30.45 10.45
N THR A 676 -2.32 -30.43 10.08
CA THR A 676 -3.32 -31.43 10.50
C THR A 676 -4.10 -31.93 9.28
N GLY A 677 -4.72 -33.11 9.39
CA GLY A 677 -5.49 -33.74 8.31
C GLY A 677 -4.63 -34.40 7.24
N TRP A 678 -5.23 -34.70 6.09
CA TRP A 678 -4.55 -35.24 4.92
C TRP A 678 -3.62 -34.21 4.27
N ASN A 679 -2.33 -34.55 4.21
CA ASN A 679 -1.29 -33.72 3.60
C ASN A 679 -0.43 -34.56 2.64
N VAL A 680 -0.05 -33.99 1.50
CA VAL A 680 0.86 -34.62 0.54
C VAL A 680 2.26 -34.05 0.71
N ILE A 681 3.22 -34.89 1.09
CA ILE A 681 4.62 -34.54 1.36
C ILE A 681 5.49 -35.46 0.49
N ASP A 682 6.39 -34.91 -0.32
CA ASP A 682 7.25 -35.64 -1.26
C ASP A 682 6.50 -36.67 -2.13
N GLY A 683 5.31 -36.29 -2.61
CA GLY A 683 4.44 -37.13 -3.44
C GLY A 683 3.72 -38.28 -2.71
N LYS A 684 3.77 -38.32 -1.38
CA LYS A 684 3.12 -39.34 -0.53
C LYS A 684 2.05 -38.71 0.35
N SER A 685 0.91 -39.37 0.50
CA SER A 685 -0.17 -38.91 1.38
C SER A 685 0.04 -39.41 2.81
N TYR A 686 -0.05 -38.49 3.77
CA TYR A 686 0.06 -38.70 5.21
C TYR A 686 -1.16 -38.08 5.91
N TYR A 687 -1.56 -38.64 7.06
CA TYR A 687 -2.65 -38.09 7.88
C TYR A 687 -2.17 -37.72 9.29
N PHE A 688 -2.40 -36.47 9.68
CA PHE A 688 -2.00 -35.92 10.98
C PHE A 688 -3.23 -35.58 11.81
N ASN A 689 -3.22 -35.83 13.13
CA ASN A 689 -4.43 -35.73 13.95
C ASN A 689 -5.09 -34.34 13.91
N GLU A 690 -6.38 -34.28 13.57
CA GLU A 690 -7.19 -33.06 13.55
C GLU A 690 -7.92 -32.78 14.87
N GLU A 691 -7.94 -33.73 15.81
CA GLU A 691 -8.66 -33.59 17.08
C GLU A 691 -7.83 -32.87 18.16
N PRO A 692 -8.45 -32.04 19.02
CA PRO A 692 -7.79 -31.36 20.13
C PRO A 692 -7.62 -32.29 21.37
N ASP A 693 -7.33 -33.57 21.15
CA ASP A 693 -7.31 -34.64 22.17
C ASP A 693 -6.01 -34.70 23.02
N GLY A 694 -5.14 -33.71 22.88
CA GLY A 694 -3.78 -33.70 23.44
C GLY A 694 -2.72 -34.28 22.50
N THR A 695 -3.10 -34.85 21.35
CA THR A 695 -2.20 -35.41 20.33
C THR A 695 -2.41 -34.77 18.94
N ARG A 696 -3.07 -33.61 18.85
CA ARG A 696 -3.24 -32.82 17.61
C ARG A 696 -1.93 -32.73 16.83
N GLY A 697 -1.98 -32.92 15.51
CA GLY A 697 -0.82 -32.87 14.60
C GLY A 697 0.08 -34.10 14.62
N LYS A 698 -0.18 -35.10 15.47
CA LYS A 698 0.53 -36.38 15.46
C LYS A 698 0.22 -37.17 14.18
N LEU A 699 1.26 -37.63 13.49
CA LEU A 699 1.16 -38.53 12.35
C LEU A 699 0.56 -39.89 12.76
N TYR A 700 -0.47 -40.32 12.05
CA TYR A 700 -1.00 -41.68 12.12
C TYR A 700 -0.02 -42.66 11.46
N ARG A 701 0.28 -43.79 12.12
CA ARG A 701 1.14 -44.87 11.61
C ARG A 701 0.59 -46.23 12.00
N ASN A 702 0.68 -47.20 11.09
CA ASN A 702 0.27 -48.60 11.29
C ASN A 702 -1.14 -48.74 11.90
N THR A 703 -2.10 -47.98 11.36
CA THR A 703 -3.44 -47.82 11.93
C THR A 703 -4.42 -47.30 10.87
N MET A 704 -5.70 -47.24 11.23
CA MET A 704 -6.76 -46.60 10.45
C MET A 704 -6.85 -45.10 10.79
N THR A 705 -7.07 -44.25 9.79
CA THR A 705 -7.43 -42.83 9.97
C THR A 705 -8.91 -42.70 10.40
N PRO A 706 -9.33 -41.56 10.98
CA PRO A 706 -10.72 -41.36 11.42
C PRO A 706 -11.76 -41.45 10.30
N ASP A 707 -11.33 -41.19 9.05
CA ASP A 707 -12.16 -41.32 7.86
C ASP A 707 -12.08 -42.70 7.17
N GLY A 708 -11.30 -43.66 7.70
CA GLY A 708 -11.36 -45.07 7.31
C GLY A 708 -10.33 -45.55 6.28
N TYR A 709 -9.17 -44.88 6.15
CA TYR A 709 -8.06 -45.36 5.32
C TYR A 709 -6.90 -45.91 6.17
N HIS A 710 -6.27 -46.99 5.71
CA HIS A 710 -5.14 -47.58 6.42
C HIS A 710 -3.81 -46.93 6.02
N VAL A 711 -3.04 -46.46 7.00
CA VAL A 711 -1.69 -45.92 6.81
C VAL A 711 -0.63 -46.89 7.36
N ASN A 712 0.42 -47.12 6.58
CA ASN A 712 1.43 -48.13 6.89
C ASN A 712 2.37 -47.73 8.05
N ALA A 713 3.38 -48.56 8.34
CA ALA A 713 4.35 -48.32 9.42
C ALA A 713 5.11 -46.99 9.33
N ASN A 714 5.23 -46.40 8.13
CA ASN A 714 5.86 -45.08 7.93
C ASN A 714 4.84 -43.92 7.99
N GLY A 715 3.54 -44.21 8.09
CA GLY A 715 2.44 -43.25 8.06
C GLY A 715 1.97 -42.88 6.65
N VAL A 716 2.46 -43.59 5.63
CA VAL A 716 2.08 -43.38 4.23
C VAL A 716 0.82 -44.19 3.93
N TRP A 717 -0.18 -43.57 3.29
CA TRP A 717 -1.33 -44.27 2.72
C TRP A 717 -0.88 -45.11 1.51
N ASP A 718 -1.33 -46.36 1.42
CA ASP A 718 -0.88 -47.31 0.39
C ASP A 718 -1.69 -47.26 -0.92
N GLY A 719 -2.55 -46.25 -1.09
CA GLY A 719 -3.37 -46.03 -2.28
C GLY A 719 -4.61 -46.92 -2.39
N LYS A 720 -4.89 -47.78 -1.39
CA LYS A 720 -6.10 -48.60 -1.37
C LYS A 720 -7.30 -47.83 -0.82
N GLY A 721 -8.49 -48.14 -1.32
CA GLY A 721 -9.74 -47.59 -0.81
C GLY A 721 -9.99 -47.95 0.66
N LYS A 722 -11.03 -47.34 1.25
CA LYS A 722 -11.44 -47.62 2.63
C LYS A 722 -11.66 -49.11 2.86
N GLN A 723 -11.35 -49.58 4.07
CA GLN A 723 -11.86 -50.87 4.54
C GLN A 723 -13.25 -50.64 5.13
N GLU A 724 -14.22 -51.44 4.66
CA GLU A 724 -15.57 -51.55 5.23
C GLU A 724 -15.58 -52.50 6.45
#